data_AF-A0AAV5H015-F1
#
_entry.id   AF-A0AAV5H015-F1
#
_cell.length_a   1.000
_cell.length_b   1.000
_cell.length_c   1.000
_cell.angle_alpha   90.00
_cell.angle_beta   90.00
_cell.angle_gamma   90.00
#
_symmetry.space_group_name_H-M   'P 1'
#
loop_
_entity.id
_entity.type
_entity.pdbx_description
1 polymer ?
#
loop_
_entity_poly.entity_id
_entity_poly.type
_entity_poly.pdbx_seq_one_letter_code
_entity_poly.pdbx_strand_id
1 'polypeptide(L)'
;MTDREVVRKDMEELYLGNLGTVEFDLELPEAGKHGSQISWHSDNLNFMDHAGRVSRPAYGRGNREVTMTACFRYGEYEEEKPYLVTILEENNRIEAAEIYPIRKYTVMGEEVCLPFASAVKTKDNRVIAHFVEWEGGPVRCWEQPGNYEVYGRLKDTQIPVSGIVEVGEDKLVPSSAVKEVKSCADYTKLFPGSDFYDAQERMHSYLLHTNEDQWLYNFRRAAGLPVRGASSMTGWDSPEGLLRGHSTGHYLSALALCYHATGDEEILKKAVYMTDALGECQDAFGQKEGYHKGFLSAYSEEQFDLLEKYTSYPKIWAPYYTLHKILAGLIDLYKLAGIPKAGKIAEGIGDWVYGRLSVLSHEQRVKMWSIYIAGEYGGMNESMAELYRLTGKKEFLEAARCFDNDRLFYPLEQGLDALDGMHANQHIPQIIGALKMYEMTGEKRYYLLSSLFWKIVTQFHMYAIGGTGESEMFHEAGNISGLLTKSTSESCATYNMLKLTGELYQYHPEAAYMDYYERAVYNHILSSCDHQPTGGSTYFLSMRPKAVKGFDLSENSCCHGTGLESHFKYAEHIFAVDKETVFVNLFIPSVLSLPDSGLEVALKTEEENPGRIFLQIKAAGHRVFKIRRPYWAEGLPEILVNGDAYEPKMQEGYLVFHRLWEKDDEVEIRWPCTLRYEVAPDRANYFTVFFGPYILAALTEQEERMMLHAGNADEDFEREASRPLAFRCRENGCLFIPLEKVWKEEYQVYMKKG
;
A
#
# COMPACT_ATOMS: atom_id res chain seq x y z
N MET A 1 38.58 43.74 -9.68
CA MET A 1 38.16 42.66 -8.76
C MET A 1 38.56 41.35 -9.41
N THR A 2 39.05 40.39 -8.64
CA THR A 2 39.23 39.02 -9.11
C THR A 2 37.87 38.35 -9.32
N ASP A 3 37.80 37.29 -10.12
CA ASP A 3 36.56 36.55 -10.37
C ASP A 3 35.87 36.11 -9.06
N ARG A 4 36.67 35.65 -8.09
CA ARG A 4 36.22 35.31 -6.73
C ARG A 4 35.65 36.50 -5.96
N GLU A 5 36.25 37.68 -6.09
CA GLU A 5 35.75 38.89 -5.43
C GLU A 5 34.41 39.34 -6.04
N VAL A 6 34.21 39.18 -7.35
CA VAL A 6 32.94 39.48 -8.03
C VAL A 6 31.84 38.53 -7.54
N VAL A 7 32.09 37.22 -7.59
CA VAL A 7 31.16 36.20 -7.10
C VAL A 7 30.78 36.43 -5.64
N ARG A 8 31.76 36.67 -4.75
CA ARG A 8 31.46 36.87 -3.32
C ARG A 8 30.69 38.15 -3.03
N LYS A 9 30.98 39.25 -3.73
CA LYS A 9 30.18 40.47 -3.57
C LYS A 9 28.75 40.28 -4.07
N ASP A 10 28.56 39.60 -5.19
CA ASP A 10 27.22 39.26 -5.69
C ASP A 10 26.47 38.32 -4.74
N MET A 11 27.16 37.34 -4.14
CA MET A 11 26.59 36.46 -3.11
C MET A 11 26.19 37.22 -1.84
N GLU A 12 27.01 38.17 -1.38
CA GLU A 12 26.75 38.98 -0.19
C GLU A 12 25.60 39.98 -0.45
N GLU A 13 25.49 40.52 -1.66
CA GLU A 13 24.49 41.53 -2.01
C GLU A 13 23.14 40.94 -2.51
N LEU A 14 23.09 39.65 -2.82
CA LEU A 14 21.84 39.00 -3.22
C LEU A 14 20.87 38.87 -2.03
N TYR A 15 19.72 39.52 -2.17
CA TYR A 15 18.64 39.52 -1.20
C TYR A 15 17.32 39.15 -1.90
N LEU A 16 16.71 38.05 -1.45
CA LEU A 16 15.46 37.49 -2.03
C LEU A 16 14.19 37.91 -1.27
N GLY A 17 14.30 38.85 -0.33
CA GLY A 17 13.18 39.21 0.54
C GLY A 17 13.04 38.32 1.78
N ASN A 18 11.84 38.31 2.37
CA ASN A 18 11.52 37.47 3.52
C ASN A 18 11.20 36.05 3.05
N LEU A 19 12.10 35.12 3.36
CA LEU A 19 11.96 33.72 2.99
C LEU A 19 11.25 32.88 4.06
N GLY A 20 10.94 33.43 5.24
CA GLY A 20 10.35 32.67 6.35
C GLY A 20 8.82 32.54 6.32
N THR A 21 8.13 33.21 5.39
CA THR A 21 6.67 33.23 5.28
C THR A 21 6.22 33.41 3.83
N VAL A 22 6.72 32.56 2.92
CA VAL A 22 6.47 32.70 1.48
C VAL A 22 5.10 32.13 1.11
N GLU A 23 4.32 32.92 0.37
CA GLU A 23 2.98 32.55 -0.11
C GLU A 23 2.81 32.78 -1.63
N PHE A 24 3.87 33.18 -2.31
CA PHE A 24 3.88 33.64 -3.71
C PHE A 24 5.21 33.30 -4.38
N ASP A 25 5.21 33.29 -5.72
CA ASP A 25 6.40 33.02 -6.53
C ASP A 25 7.55 33.99 -6.19
N LEU A 26 8.76 33.44 -6.06
CA LEU A 26 9.97 34.23 -5.84
C LEU A 26 10.56 34.68 -7.17
N GLU A 27 10.92 35.95 -7.26
CA GLU A 27 11.72 36.46 -8.38
C GLU A 27 13.19 36.10 -8.16
N LEU A 28 13.68 35.13 -8.94
CA LEU A 28 15.05 34.64 -8.87
C LEU A 28 15.91 35.33 -9.95
N PRO A 29 16.92 36.16 -9.59
CA PRO A 29 17.74 36.85 -10.58
C PRO A 29 18.73 35.89 -11.27
N GLU A 30 18.91 36.07 -12.58
CA GLU A 30 19.88 35.31 -13.40
C GLU A 30 21.27 35.98 -13.45
N ALA A 31 21.40 37.19 -12.91
CA ALA A 31 22.65 37.93 -12.87
C ALA A 31 22.82 38.72 -11.57
N GLY A 32 24.05 38.72 -11.03
CA GLY A 32 24.47 39.54 -9.91
C GLY A 32 24.76 40.98 -10.32
N LYS A 33 24.74 41.91 -9.35
CA LYS A 33 24.95 43.35 -9.56
C LYS A 33 26.35 43.69 -10.09
N HIS A 34 27.34 42.85 -9.78
CA HIS A 34 28.74 42.97 -10.18
C HIS A 34 29.09 42.08 -11.38
N GLY A 35 28.12 41.35 -11.95
CA GLY A 35 28.22 40.68 -13.24
C GLY A 35 28.28 39.15 -13.20
N SER A 36 28.18 38.51 -12.03
CA SER A 36 28.10 37.04 -11.96
C SER A 36 26.84 36.52 -12.64
N GLN A 37 26.91 35.42 -13.36
CA GLN A 37 25.72 34.66 -13.78
C GLN A 37 25.23 33.84 -12.60
N ILE A 38 23.91 33.77 -12.41
CA ILE A 38 23.29 33.02 -11.32
C ILE A 38 22.36 31.97 -11.93
N SER A 39 22.56 30.71 -11.57
CA SER A 39 21.61 29.64 -11.84
C SER A 39 21.01 29.13 -10.53
N TRP A 40 19.82 28.55 -10.61
CA TRP A 40 19.02 28.19 -9.44
C TRP A 40 18.67 26.71 -9.46
N HIS A 41 18.71 26.11 -8.27
CA HIS A 41 18.32 24.73 -8.04
C HIS A 41 17.44 24.64 -6.79
N SER A 42 16.37 23.87 -6.86
CA SER A 42 15.44 23.65 -5.76
C SER A 42 15.55 22.19 -5.35
N ASP A 43 15.62 21.94 -4.05
CA ASP A 43 15.64 20.59 -3.50
C ASP A 43 14.25 19.92 -3.48
N ASN A 44 13.16 20.68 -3.71
CA ASN A 44 11.80 20.16 -3.66
C ASN A 44 10.85 20.82 -4.68
N LEU A 45 10.73 20.15 -5.84
CA LEU A 45 9.91 20.62 -6.96
C LEU A 45 8.38 20.54 -6.72
N ASN A 46 7.92 19.88 -5.66
CA ASN A 46 6.49 19.80 -5.35
C ASN A 46 5.96 21.12 -4.75
N PHE A 47 6.83 21.90 -4.12
CA PHE A 47 6.44 23.16 -3.46
C PHE A 47 7.13 24.38 -4.06
N MET A 48 8.32 24.24 -4.65
CA MET A 48 8.94 25.33 -5.40
C MET A 48 9.84 24.80 -6.51
N ASP A 49 9.64 25.25 -7.75
CA ASP A 49 10.47 24.84 -8.87
C ASP A 49 11.77 25.66 -8.99
N HIS A 50 12.65 25.30 -9.94
CA HIS A 50 13.91 26.01 -10.18
C HIS A 50 13.74 27.47 -10.61
N ALA A 51 12.54 27.87 -11.06
CA ALA A 51 12.23 29.24 -11.45
C ALA A 51 11.64 30.06 -10.29
N GLY A 52 11.48 29.47 -9.10
CA GLY A 52 10.91 30.13 -7.94
C GLY A 52 9.38 30.12 -7.90
N ARG A 53 8.71 29.35 -8.76
CA ARG A 53 7.23 29.23 -8.71
C ARG A 53 6.81 28.40 -7.51
N VAL A 54 5.96 28.96 -6.66
CA VAL A 54 5.56 28.40 -5.36
C VAL A 54 4.19 27.73 -5.45
N SER A 55 4.15 26.46 -5.05
CA SER A 55 2.91 25.71 -4.81
C SER A 55 2.72 25.56 -3.30
N ARG A 56 1.69 26.21 -2.75
CA ARG A 56 1.42 26.16 -1.31
C ARG A 56 0.87 24.79 -0.90
N PRO A 57 1.31 24.23 0.23
CA PRO A 57 0.69 23.03 0.79
C PRO A 57 -0.78 23.29 1.13
N ALA A 58 -1.69 22.38 0.76
CA ALA A 58 -3.08 22.46 1.18
C ALA A 58 -3.20 22.53 2.72
N TYR A 59 -4.24 23.21 3.22
CA TYR A 59 -4.48 23.34 4.66
C TYR A 59 -4.45 21.99 5.39
N GLY A 60 -3.75 21.93 6.52
CA GLY A 60 -3.60 20.71 7.32
C GLY A 60 -2.42 19.84 6.90
N ARG A 61 -1.71 20.19 5.81
CA ARG A 61 -0.40 19.59 5.50
C ARG A 61 0.74 20.25 6.27
N GLY A 62 0.53 21.45 6.82
CA GLY A 62 1.55 22.26 7.48
C GLY A 62 2.48 22.95 6.48
N ASN A 63 3.25 23.93 6.98
CA ASN A 63 4.23 24.67 6.20
C ASN A 63 5.32 23.74 5.63
N ARG A 64 6.00 24.18 4.57
CA ARG A 64 7.11 23.43 3.95
C ARG A 64 8.36 24.29 3.87
N GLU A 65 9.47 23.71 4.25
CA GLU A 65 10.79 24.29 4.03
C GLU A 65 11.37 23.69 2.74
N VAL A 66 11.87 24.56 1.87
CA VAL A 66 12.53 24.22 0.60
C VAL A 66 13.87 24.96 0.55
N THR A 67 14.94 24.27 0.19
CA THR A 67 16.25 24.88 -0.02
C THR A 67 16.40 25.26 -1.48
N MET A 68 16.54 26.56 -1.73
CA MET A 68 16.85 27.13 -3.03
C MET A 68 18.33 27.48 -3.10
N THR A 69 19.11 26.76 -3.90
CA THR A 69 20.55 26.96 -4.07
C THR A 69 20.83 27.85 -5.27
N ALA A 70 21.46 29.00 -5.03
CA ALA A 70 22.00 29.87 -6.06
C ALA A 70 23.44 29.45 -6.38
N CYS A 71 23.74 29.18 -7.64
CA CYS A 71 25.09 28.97 -8.12
C CYS A 71 25.58 30.22 -8.86
N PHE A 72 26.61 30.87 -8.32
CA PHE A 72 27.18 32.10 -8.86
C PHE A 72 28.44 31.79 -9.65
N ARG A 73 28.49 32.21 -10.92
CA ARG A 73 29.65 32.04 -11.78
C ARG A 73 30.11 33.35 -12.38
N TYR A 74 31.40 33.66 -12.28
CA TYR A 74 32.04 34.76 -13.01
C TYR A 74 33.42 34.29 -13.48
N GLY A 75 33.69 34.39 -14.79
CA GLY A 75 34.91 33.85 -15.38
C GLY A 75 35.04 32.34 -15.13
N GLU A 76 36.16 31.92 -14.53
CA GLU A 76 36.44 30.51 -14.19
C GLU A 76 36.08 30.15 -12.74
N TYR A 77 35.56 31.09 -11.96
CA TYR A 77 35.22 30.87 -10.55
C TYR A 77 33.71 30.67 -10.35
N GLU A 78 33.35 29.69 -9.53
CA GLU A 78 31.98 29.31 -9.21
C GLU A 78 31.84 29.01 -7.71
N GLU A 79 30.77 29.51 -7.08
CA GLU A 79 30.48 29.31 -5.65
C GLU A 79 28.96 29.26 -5.44
N GLU A 80 28.50 28.36 -4.57
CA GLU A 80 27.07 28.14 -4.29
C GLU A 80 26.64 28.76 -2.95
N LYS A 81 25.40 29.22 -2.87
CA LYS A 81 24.78 29.71 -1.64
C LYS A 81 23.35 29.17 -1.50
N PRO A 82 23.04 28.41 -0.42
CA PRO A 82 21.68 27.96 -0.15
C PRO A 82 20.84 29.06 0.51
N TYR A 83 19.55 29.09 0.16
CA TYR A 83 18.52 29.94 0.75
C TYR A 83 17.36 29.06 1.25
N LEU A 84 17.13 29.06 2.55
CA LEU A 84 16.01 28.32 3.15
C LEU A 84 14.71 29.13 2.98
N VAL A 85 13.72 28.53 2.33
CA VAL A 85 12.42 29.12 2.03
C VAL A 85 11.32 28.35 2.76
N THR A 86 10.63 29.01 3.69
CA THR A 86 9.45 28.48 4.37
C THR A 86 8.19 28.92 3.63
N ILE A 87 7.62 28.00 2.87
CA ILE A 87 6.36 28.13 2.15
C ILE A 87 5.21 27.85 3.13
N LEU A 88 4.32 28.82 3.30
CA LEU A 88 3.18 28.69 4.19
C LEU A 88 2.09 27.81 3.57
N GLU A 89 1.48 26.96 4.41
CA GLU A 89 0.27 26.25 4.01
C GLU A 89 -0.84 27.22 3.64
N GLU A 90 -1.79 26.77 2.81
CA GLU A 90 -2.98 27.51 2.49
C GLU A 90 -3.82 27.79 3.75
N ASN A 91 -4.41 28.99 3.81
CA ASN A 91 -5.34 29.32 4.88
C ASN A 91 -6.52 28.35 4.91
N ASN A 92 -7.03 28.04 6.11
CA ASN A 92 -8.27 27.29 6.24
C ASN A 92 -9.43 28.07 5.60
N ARG A 93 -9.87 27.60 4.43
CA ARG A 93 -11.02 28.15 3.70
C ARG A 93 -12.19 27.17 3.71
N ILE A 94 -12.26 26.29 4.70
CA ILE A 94 -13.33 25.31 4.76
C ILE A 94 -14.69 26.02 4.83
N GLU A 95 -15.50 25.78 3.80
CA GLU A 95 -16.90 26.18 3.80
C GLU A 95 -17.73 24.92 4.07
N ALA A 96 -18.03 24.66 5.35
CA ALA A 96 -18.85 23.53 5.73
C ALA A 96 -20.31 23.75 5.30
N ALA A 97 -20.86 22.78 4.57
CA ALA A 97 -22.29 22.66 4.30
C ALA A 97 -22.98 21.88 5.42
N GLU A 98 -22.33 20.83 5.94
CA GLU A 98 -22.85 19.96 6.98
C GLU A 98 -21.69 19.40 7.83
N ILE A 99 -21.91 19.32 9.15
CA ILE A 99 -21.03 18.62 10.09
C ILE A 99 -21.71 17.32 10.48
N TYR A 100 -21.06 16.19 10.20
CA TYR A 100 -21.63 14.90 10.56
C TYR A 100 -21.60 14.73 12.09
N PRO A 101 -22.74 14.43 12.74
CA PRO A 101 -22.82 14.41 14.19
C PRO A 101 -21.95 13.31 14.78
N ILE A 102 -21.20 13.67 15.83
CA ILE A 102 -20.34 12.73 16.54
C ILE A 102 -21.21 11.88 17.45
N ARG A 103 -21.06 10.55 17.38
CA ARG A 103 -21.66 9.59 18.31
C ARG A 103 -20.58 8.72 18.92
N LYS A 104 -20.62 8.52 20.23
CA LYS A 104 -19.69 7.67 20.95
C LYS A 104 -20.39 6.93 22.07
N TYR A 105 -20.00 5.67 22.30
CA TYR A 105 -20.44 4.89 23.44
C TYR A 105 -19.32 4.80 24.48
N THR A 106 -19.67 4.86 25.76
CA THR A 106 -18.78 4.57 26.89
C THR A 106 -19.57 3.93 28.05
N VAL A 107 -18.87 3.53 29.10
CA VAL A 107 -19.46 2.95 30.31
C VAL A 107 -19.30 3.93 31.46
N MET A 108 -20.29 3.96 32.36
CA MET A 108 -20.22 4.83 33.54
C MET A 108 -18.94 4.58 34.35
N GLY A 109 -18.32 5.66 34.84
CA GLY A 109 -17.09 5.62 35.63
C GLY A 109 -15.81 5.36 34.83
N GLU A 110 -15.89 5.17 33.50
CA GLU A 110 -14.70 5.06 32.65
C GLU A 110 -14.31 6.40 32.02
N GLU A 111 -13.00 6.68 32.03
CA GLU A 111 -12.47 7.79 31.23
C GLU A 111 -12.56 7.43 29.75
N VAL A 112 -13.17 8.32 28.97
CA VAL A 112 -13.26 8.22 27.52
C VAL A 112 -12.69 9.48 26.89
N CYS A 113 -11.89 9.30 25.84
CA CYS A 113 -11.43 10.40 25.02
C CYS A 113 -12.39 10.60 23.84
N LEU A 114 -12.92 11.81 23.67
CA LEU A 114 -13.71 12.18 22.50
C LEU A 114 -12.85 12.18 21.23
N PRO A 115 -13.41 11.85 20.05
CA PRO A 115 -12.65 11.84 18.81
C PRO A 115 -12.05 13.20 18.50
N PHE A 116 -10.80 13.23 18.03
CA PHE A 116 -10.14 14.48 17.66
C PHE A 116 -10.49 14.96 16.25
N ALA A 117 -11.24 14.18 15.46
CA ALA A 117 -11.66 14.54 14.11
C ALA A 117 -13.16 14.33 13.90
N SER A 118 -13.76 15.16 13.04
CA SER A 118 -15.12 15.03 12.53
C SER A 118 -15.07 14.95 11.01
N ALA A 119 -15.96 14.16 10.41
CA ALA A 119 -16.26 14.30 9.00
C ALA A 119 -17.03 15.61 8.75
N VAL A 120 -16.69 16.30 7.67
CA VAL A 120 -17.28 17.56 7.23
C VAL A 120 -17.64 17.44 5.77
N LYS A 121 -18.90 17.73 5.44
CA LYS A 121 -19.30 17.94 4.05
C LYS A 121 -19.08 19.40 3.69
N THR A 122 -18.25 19.67 2.70
CA THR A 122 -17.97 21.01 2.21
C THR A 122 -19.03 21.46 1.20
N LYS A 123 -19.12 22.77 0.94
CA LYS A 123 -20.07 23.33 -0.05
C LYS A 123 -19.81 22.91 -1.49
N ASP A 124 -18.58 22.52 -1.82
CA ASP A 124 -18.22 21.89 -3.09
C ASP A 124 -18.46 20.36 -3.09
N ASN A 125 -19.25 19.87 -2.11
CA ASN A 125 -19.76 18.50 -2.02
C ASN A 125 -18.70 17.42 -1.74
N ARG A 126 -17.50 17.81 -1.32
CA ARG A 126 -16.48 16.88 -0.80
C ARG A 126 -16.79 16.50 0.64
N VAL A 127 -16.32 15.33 1.07
CA VAL A 127 -16.35 14.90 2.46
C VAL A 127 -14.91 14.74 2.94
N ILE A 128 -14.55 15.49 3.97
CA ILE A 128 -13.18 15.52 4.50
C ILE A 128 -13.17 15.34 6.02
N ALA A 129 -12.08 14.80 6.54
CA ALA A 129 -11.84 14.74 7.98
C ALA A 129 -11.15 16.02 8.49
N HIS A 130 -11.73 16.66 9.50
CA HIS A 130 -11.22 17.90 10.08
C HIS A 130 -11.10 17.80 11.60
N PHE A 131 -10.04 18.36 12.18
CA PHE A 131 -9.82 18.36 13.62
C PHE A 131 -10.91 19.10 14.40
N VAL A 132 -11.19 18.63 15.61
CA VAL A 132 -12.16 19.17 16.55
C VAL A 132 -11.47 19.62 17.83
N GLU A 133 -11.84 20.81 18.32
CA GLU A 133 -11.51 21.30 19.65
C GLU A 133 -12.75 21.22 20.54
N TRP A 134 -12.71 20.38 21.58
CA TRP A 134 -13.84 20.16 22.49
C TRP A 134 -13.87 21.16 23.65
N GLU A 135 -15.04 21.72 23.92
CA GLU A 135 -15.27 22.58 25.09
C GLU A 135 -15.11 21.77 26.39
N GLY A 136 -14.18 22.18 27.25
CA GLY A 136 -13.82 21.47 28.48
C GLY A 136 -12.77 20.37 28.30
N GLY A 137 -12.20 20.21 27.10
CA GLY A 137 -11.17 19.21 26.79
C GLY A 137 -11.72 17.91 26.17
N PRO A 138 -10.86 16.99 25.72
CA PRO A 138 -11.31 15.78 25.02
C PRO A 138 -11.58 14.59 25.96
N VAL A 139 -10.96 14.52 27.15
CA VAL A 139 -11.16 13.42 28.11
C VAL A 139 -12.34 13.72 29.03
N ARG A 140 -13.23 12.75 29.18
CA ARG A 140 -14.46 12.85 29.99
C ARG A 140 -14.68 11.58 30.78
N CYS A 141 -15.40 11.70 31.88
CA CYS A 141 -15.94 10.59 32.65
C CYS A 141 -17.35 10.99 33.10
N TRP A 142 -18.29 10.06 33.04
CA TRP A 142 -19.66 10.24 33.49
C TRP A 142 -20.02 9.16 34.50
N GLU A 143 -20.50 9.56 35.66
CA GLU A 143 -20.83 8.67 36.77
C GLU A 143 -22.24 8.06 36.67
N GLN A 144 -23.03 8.47 35.69
CA GLN A 144 -24.43 8.05 35.54
C GLN A 144 -24.70 7.66 34.08
N PRO A 145 -25.55 6.65 33.85
CA PRO A 145 -25.95 6.28 32.50
C PRO A 145 -26.85 7.38 31.90
N GLY A 146 -26.77 7.55 30.59
CA GLY A 146 -27.56 8.55 29.88
C GLY A 146 -26.94 8.99 28.55
N ASN A 147 -27.64 9.90 27.87
CA ASN A 147 -27.14 10.56 26.67
C ASN A 147 -26.67 11.96 27.04
N TYR A 148 -25.39 12.25 26.79
CA TYR A 148 -24.77 13.53 27.09
C TYR A 148 -24.40 14.24 25.80
N GLU A 149 -24.84 15.49 25.66
CA GLU A 149 -24.39 16.35 24.57
C GLU A 149 -23.02 16.93 24.90
N VAL A 150 -22.14 16.90 23.91
CA VAL A 150 -20.82 17.52 23.96
C VAL A 150 -20.69 18.51 22.82
N TYR A 151 -20.04 19.64 23.08
CA TYR A 151 -19.88 20.72 22.12
C TYR A 151 -18.40 21.05 21.90
N GLY A 152 -18.10 21.48 20.69
CA GLY A 152 -16.78 21.88 20.27
C GLY A 152 -16.86 22.71 19.01
N ARG A 153 -15.72 22.86 18.35
CA ARG A 153 -15.62 23.56 17.06
C ARG A 153 -14.60 22.88 16.18
N LEU A 154 -14.73 23.06 14.87
CA LEU A 154 -13.65 22.69 13.96
C LEU A 154 -12.44 23.58 14.26
N LYS A 155 -11.28 22.95 14.42
CA LYS A 155 -10.00 23.60 14.75
C LYS A 155 -9.74 24.78 13.79
N ASP A 156 -9.21 25.89 14.31
CA ASP A 156 -8.92 27.10 13.53
C ASP A 156 -10.14 27.75 12.85
N THR A 157 -11.37 27.40 13.25
CA THR A 157 -12.61 28.01 12.74
C THR A 157 -13.58 28.39 13.87
N GLN A 158 -14.71 29.02 13.52
CA GLN A 158 -15.85 29.24 14.42
C GLN A 158 -17.02 28.27 14.12
N ILE A 159 -16.80 27.24 13.31
CA ILE A 159 -17.85 26.30 12.89
C ILE A 159 -18.12 25.33 14.06
N PRO A 160 -19.33 25.29 14.63
CA PRO A 160 -19.63 24.46 15.79
C PRO A 160 -19.70 22.99 15.42
N VAL A 161 -19.29 22.14 16.35
CA VAL A 161 -19.40 20.68 16.29
C VAL A 161 -20.16 20.23 17.53
N SER A 162 -21.11 19.32 17.37
CA SER A 162 -21.81 18.70 18.48
C SER A 162 -21.74 17.18 18.38
N GLY A 163 -21.70 16.52 19.51
CA GLY A 163 -21.77 15.07 19.61
C GLY A 163 -22.69 14.59 20.72
N ILE A 164 -23.07 13.33 20.64
CA ILE A 164 -23.81 12.60 21.67
C ILE A 164 -22.91 11.49 22.19
N VAL A 165 -22.68 11.49 23.49
CA VAL A 165 -22.05 10.37 24.19
C VAL A 165 -23.12 9.58 24.91
N GLU A 166 -23.30 8.34 24.49
CA GLU A 166 -24.13 7.35 25.18
C GLU A 166 -23.30 6.67 26.26
N VAL A 167 -23.70 6.83 27.52
CA VAL A 167 -23.07 6.23 28.69
C VAL A 167 -23.96 5.09 29.16
N GLY A 168 -23.49 3.86 28.99
CA GLY A 168 -24.18 2.65 29.44
C GLY A 168 -23.68 2.14 30.79
N GLU A 169 -24.36 1.11 31.30
CA GLU A 169 -23.96 0.42 32.55
C GLU A 169 -22.96 -0.70 32.29
N ASP A 170 -23.02 -1.34 31.12
CA ASP A 170 -22.23 -2.51 30.77
C ASP A 170 -21.24 -2.23 29.64
N LYS A 171 -20.09 -2.88 29.70
CA LYS A 171 -19.16 -2.90 28.56
C LYS A 171 -19.82 -3.60 27.38
N LEU A 172 -19.63 -3.05 26.18
CA LEU A 172 -19.95 -3.77 24.96
C LEU A 172 -19.21 -5.10 24.97
N VAL A 173 -19.96 -6.20 24.93
CA VAL A 173 -19.39 -7.54 24.95
C VAL A 173 -18.60 -7.74 23.65
N PRO A 174 -17.28 -7.99 23.71
CA PRO A 174 -16.51 -8.29 22.52
C PRO A 174 -17.10 -9.51 21.81
N SER A 175 -17.19 -9.46 20.48
CA SER A 175 -17.54 -10.67 19.73
C SER A 175 -16.32 -11.55 19.53
N SER A 176 -16.54 -12.85 19.40
CA SER A 176 -15.50 -13.75 18.93
C SER A 176 -15.12 -13.41 17.48
N ALA A 177 -13.89 -12.97 17.27
CA ALA A 177 -13.29 -12.90 15.94
C ALA A 177 -12.99 -14.32 15.45
N VAL A 178 -13.92 -14.91 14.70
CA VAL A 178 -13.77 -16.27 14.16
C VAL A 178 -13.64 -16.19 12.66
N LYS A 179 -12.49 -16.63 12.14
CA LYS A 179 -12.30 -16.86 10.71
C LYS A 179 -13.13 -18.06 10.29
N GLU A 180 -14.00 -17.89 9.31
CA GLU A 180 -14.84 -18.93 8.71
C GLU A 180 -14.01 -19.88 7.84
N VAL A 181 -13.02 -19.34 7.14
CA VAL A 181 -12.10 -20.10 6.28
C VAL A 181 -10.65 -19.72 6.56
N LYS A 182 -9.72 -20.59 6.20
CA LYS A 182 -8.28 -20.35 6.28
C LYS A 182 -7.65 -20.40 4.91
N SER A 183 -6.73 -19.47 4.64
CA SER A 183 -5.84 -19.56 3.48
C SER A 183 -5.02 -20.85 3.52
N CYS A 184 -4.72 -21.40 2.34
CA CYS A 184 -3.83 -22.55 2.17
C CYS A 184 -2.46 -22.18 1.60
N ALA A 185 -1.98 -20.96 1.84
CA ALA A 185 -0.69 -20.47 1.35
C ALA A 185 0.45 -21.47 1.63
N ASP A 186 0.58 -21.90 2.90
CA ASP A 186 1.63 -22.82 3.39
C ASP A 186 1.67 -24.18 2.67
N TYR A 187 0.60 -24.54 1.96
CA TYR A 187 0.38 -25.83 1.34
C TYR A 187 0.20 -25.75 -0.18
N THR A 188 0.35 -24.56 -0.76
CA THR A 188 0.09 -24.32 -2.17
C THR A 188 1.39 -23.95 -2.89
N LYS A 189 1.68 -24.64 -4.00
CA LYS A 189 2.84 -24.34 -4.86
C LYS A 189 2.41 -24.04 -6.29
N LEU A 190 3.02 -23.04 -6.91
CA LEU A 190 2.77 -22.70 -8.31
C LEU A 190 3.38 -23.77 -9.23
N PHE A 191 2.73 -24.00 -10.38
CA PHE A 191 3.33 -24.81 -11.44
C PHE A 191 4.28 -23.98 -12.32
N PRO A 192 5.42 -24.56 -12.73
CA PRO A 192 6.29 -23.95 -13.73
C PRO A 192 5.59 -23.66 -15.05
N GLY A 193 6.01 -22.59 -15.73
CA GLY A 193 5.51 -22.21 -17.05
C GLY A 193 4.26 -21.32 -17.05
N SER A 194 3.88 -20.76 -15.90
CA SER A 194 2.90 -19.67 -15.81
C SER A 194 3.61 -18.33 -15.61
N ASP A 195 3.02 -17.22 -16.07
CA ASP A 195 3.60 -15.89 -15.86
C ASP A 195 3.82 -15.55 -14.37
N PHE A 196 2.95 -16.07 -13.49
CA PHE A 196 3.08 -15.93 -12.05
C PHE A 196 4.32 -16.64 -11.52
N TYR A 197 4.55 -17.89 -11.93
CA TYR A 197 5.76 -18.63 -11.58
C TYR A 197 7.00 -17.92 -12.15
N ASP A 198 6.97 -17.49 -13.40
CA ASP A 198 8.11 -16.82 -14.02
C ASP A 198 8.46 -15.50 -13.33
N ALA A 199 7.46 -14.73 -12.89
CA ALA A 199 7.68 -13.53 -12.07
C ALA A 199 8.30 -13.86 -10.70
N GLN A 200 7.83 -14.92 -10.04
CA GLN A 200 8.43 -15.42 -8.81
C GLN A 200 9.91 -15.80 -9.00
N GLU A 201 10.22 -16.56 -10.06
CA GLU A 201 11.59 -17.01 -10.33
C GLU A 201 12.54 -15.87 -10.69
N ARG A 202 12.07 -14.83 -11.41
CA ARG A 202 12.88 -13.65 -11.68
C ARG A 202 13.27 -12.92 -10.40
N MET A 203 12.33 -12.77 -9.46
CA MET A 203 12.62 -12.16 -8.16
C MET A 203 13.51 -13.06 -7.29
N HIS A 204 13.27 -14.37 -7.28
CA HIS A 204 14.15 -15.34 -6.61
C HIS A 204 15.59 -15.25 -7.12
N SER A 205 15.75 -15.23 -8.45
CA SER A 205 17.05 -15.06 -9.09
C SER A 205 17.74 -13.75 -8.69
N TYR A 206 17.00 -12.64 -8.61
CA TYR A 206 17.53 -11.37 -8.11
C TYR A 206 18.04 -11.50 -6.67
N LEU A 207 17.22 -12.04 -5.75
CA LEU A 207 17.58 -12.17 -4.33
C LEU A 207 18.84 -13.01 -4.11
N LEU A 208 19.04 -14.08 -4.90
CA LEU A 208 20.26 -14.89 -4.84
C LEU A 208 21.54 -14.10 -5.15
N HIS A 209 21.47 -13.06 -5.98
CA HIS A 209 22.63 -12.27 -6.42
C HIS A 209 22.81 -10.94 -5.68
N THR A 210 21.97 -10.66 -4.68
CA THR A 210 22.10 -9.46 -3.84
C THR A 210 23.23 -9.58 -2.81
N ASN A 211 23.87 -8.45 -2.48
CA ASN A 211 24.90 -8.34 -1.44
C ASN A 211 24.31 -7.89 -0.10
N GLU A 212 24.28 -8.78 0.89
CA GLU A 212 23.75 -8.53 2.24
C GLU A 212 24.49 -7.44 2.99
N ASP A 213 25.81 -7.32 2.80
CA ASP A 213 26.58 -6.29 3.48
C ASP A 213 26.22 -4.89 2.98
N GLN A 214 25.74 -4.75 1.74
CA GLN A 214 25.17 -3.50 1.23
C GLN A 214 23.83 -3.19 1.92
N TRP A 215 22.94 -4.17 2.06
CA TRP A 215 21.67 -4.02 2.80
C TRP A 215 21.86 -3.71 4.29
N LEU A 216 22.98 -4.13 4.88
CA LEU A 216 23.38 -3.85 6.27
C LEU A 216 24.16 -2.54 6.44
N TYR A 217 24.54 -1.88 5.35
CA TYR A 217 25.47 -0.74 5.36
C TYR A 217 25.05 0.36 6.34
N ASN A 218 23.80 0.84 6.22
CA ASN A 218 23.32 1.93 7.06
C ASN A 218 23.12 1.52 8.53
N PHE A 219 22.67 0.28 8.79
CA PHE A 219 22.52 -0.26 10.14
C PHE A 219 23.86 -0.33 10.88
N ARG A 220 24.88 -0.89 10.21
CA ARG A 220 26.23 -0.96 10.79
C ARG A 220 26.80 0.43 11.02
N ARG A 221 26.66 1.35 10.07
CA ARG A 221 27.11 2.75 10.24
C ARG A 221 26.45 3.40 11.47
N ALA A 222 25.13 3.31 11.59
CA ALA A 222 24.39 3.88 12.72
C ALA A 222 24.76 3.21 14.06
N ALA A 223 24.93 1.89 14.06
CA ALA A 223 25.39 1.12 15.21
C ALA A 223 26.89 1.33 15.55
N GLY A 224 27.67 2.01 14.70
CA GLY A 224 29.11 2.22 14.90
C GLY A 224 29.95 0.96 14.63
N LEU A 225 29.43 0.03 13.84
CA LEU A 225 30.07 -1.22 13.44
C LEU A 225 30.72 -1.11 12.05
N PRO A 226 31.76 -1.91 11.73
CA PRO A 226 32.43 -1.86 10.43
C PRO A 226 31.51 -2.32 9.28
N VAL A 227 31.40 -1.53 8.20
CA VAL A 227 30.60 -1.85 7.00
C VAL A 227 31.19 -2.92 6.08
N ARG A 228 32.31 -3.55 6.47
CA ARG A 228 32.99 -4.65 5.75
C ARG A 228 33.32 -4.38 4.26
N GLY A 229 33.56 -3.11 3.92
CA GLY A 229 33.91 -2.71 2.55
C GLY A 229 32.72 -2.73 1.57
N ALA A 230 31.49 -2.88 2.06
CA ALA A 230 30.31 -2.78 1.21
C ALA A 230 30.11 -1.38 0.64
N SER A 231 29.53 -1.33 -0.56
CA SER A 231 29.06 -0.07 -1.15
C SER A 231 27.88 0.47 -0.35
N SER A 232 27.67 1.78 -0.39
CA SER A 232 26.47 2.37 0.21
C SER A 232 25.21 1.97 -0.56
N MET A 233 24.08 2.05 0.12
CA MET A 233 22.76 2.05 -0.51
C MET A 233 22.56 3.34 -1.34
N THR A 234 21.55 3.35 -2.21
CA THR A 234 21.22 4.47 -3.11
C THR A 234 19.80 4.97 -2.90
N GLY A 235 19.43 6.08 -3.55
CA GLY A 235 18.07 6.60 -3.55
C GLY A 235 17.57 6.98 -2.16
N TRP A 236 16.33 6.59 -1.81
CA TRP A 236 15.71 6.87 -0.52
C TRP A 236 16.40 6.15 0.64
N ASP A 237 17.13 5.08 0.32
CA ASP A 237 17.95 4.30 1.25
C ASP A 237 19.42 4.76 1.30
N SER A 238 19.80 5.81 0.57
CA SER A 238 21.14 6.39 0.64
C SER A 238 21.55 6.78 2.07
N PRO A 239 22.86 6.93 2.35
CA PRO A 239 23.34 7.38 3.65
C PRO A 239 22.70 8.69 4.14
N GLU A 240 22.39 9.59 3.21
CA GLU A 240 21.75 10.89 3.43
C GLU A 240 20.22 10.79 3.50
N GLY A 241 19.62 9.78 2.88
CA GLY A 241 18.18 9.55 2.85
C GLY A 241 17.60 9.32 4.25
N LEU A 242 16.50 10.02 4.56
CA LEU A 242 15.86 9.94 5.90
C LEU A 242 14.93 8.73 6.06
N LEU A 243 14.59 8.03 4.96
CA LEU A 243 13.83 6.79 4.98
C LEU A 243 14.72 5.54 5.12
N ARG A 244 16.06 5.70 5.02
CA ARG A 244 17.04 4.61 5.03
C ARG A 244 16.76 3.53 6.07
N GLY A 245 16.95 2.27 5.66
CA GLY A 245 16.60 1.06 6.39
C GLY A 245 15.24 0.48 6.01
N HIS A 246 14.38 1.24 5.34
CA HIS A 246 13.04 0.72 4.98
C HIS A 246 13.13 -0.40 3.93
N SER A 247 13.99 -0.25 2.92
CA SER A 247 14.17 -1.27 1.88
C SER A 247 14.86 -2.51 2.45
N THR A 248 15.78 -2.34 3.41
CA THR A 248 16.33 -3.49 4.16
C THR A 248 15.23 -4.24 4.90
N GLY A 249 14.26 -3.54 5.52
CA GLY A 249 13.10 -4.17 6.16
C GLY A 249 12.28 -5.02 5.19
N HIS A 250 11.94 -4.46 4.02
CA HIS A 250 11.29 -5.20 2.93
C HIS A 250 12.12 -6.39 2.45
N TYR A 251 13.43 -6.23 2.34
CA TYR A 251 14.34 -7.30 1.94
C TYR A 251 14.32 -8.48 2.92
N LEU A 252 14.17 -8.24 4.24
CA LEU A 252 13.98 -9.31 5.22
C LEU A 252 12.68 -10.10 4.96
N SER A 253 11.56 -9.41 4.74
CA SER A 253 10.29 -10.04 4.35
C SER A 253 10.43 -10.82 3.03
N ALA A 254 11.10 -10.24 2.03
CA ALA A 254 11.33 -10.90 0.75
C ALA A 254 12.15 -12.19 0.87
N LEU A 255 13.20 -12.20 1.69
CA LEU A 255 13.96 -13.43 1.98
C LEU A 255 13.10 -14.48 2.68
N ALA A 256 12.28 -14.07 3.66
CA ALA A 256 11.39 -14.96 4.39
C ALA A 256 10.32 -15.59 3.47
N LEU A 257 9.66 -14.76 2.66
CA LEU A 257 8.64 -15.17 1.70
C LEU A 257 9.24 -16.05 0.58
N CYS A 258 10.42 -15.69 0.08
CA CYS A 258 11.12 -16.46 -0.94
C CYS A 258 11.48 -17.86 -0.43
N TYR A 259 12.08 -17.96 0.76
CA TYR A 259 12.37 -19.25 1.38
C TYR A 259 11.10 -20.08 1.60
N HIS A 260 10.03 -19.45 2.07
CA HIS A 260 8.76 -20.13 2.29
C HIS A 260 8.16 -20.69 0.98
N ALA A 261 8.23 -19.93 -0.12
CA ALA A 261 7.71 -20.34 -1.42
C ALA A 261 8.57 -21.43 -2.10
N THR A 262 9.90 -21.35 -1.99
CA THR A 262 10.82 -22.18 -2.79
C THR A 262 11.52 -23.28 -2.00
N GLY A 263 11.74 -23.09 -0.71
CA GLY A 263 12.60 -23.93 0.13
C GLY A 263 14.10 -23.79 -0.18
N ASP A 264 14.53 -22.70 -0.81
CA ASP A 264 15.93 -22.49 -1.18
C ASP A 264 16.83 -22.22 0.04
N GLU A 265 17.72 -23.16 0.35
CA GLU A 265 18.64 -23.10 1.48
C GLU A 265 19.69 -21.98 1.37
N GLU A 266 20.05 -21.51 0.17
CA GLU A 266 20.92 -20.34 0.06
C GLU A 266 20.18 -19.09 0.53
N ILE A 267 18.93 -18.89 0.14
CA ILE A 267 18.10 -17.79 0.64
C ILE A 267 18.00 -17.83 2.17
N LEU A 268 17.82 -19.02 2.77
CA LEU A 268 17.82 -19.17 4.22
C LEU A 268 19.15 -18.74 4.85
N LYS A 269 20.30 -19.08 4.24
CA LYS A 269 21.61 -18.63 4.75
C LYS A 269 21.73 -17.10 4.73
N LYS A 270 21.27 -16.44 3.66
CA LYS A 270 21.24 -14.96 3.58
C LYS A 270 20.36 -14.38 4.69
N ALA A 271 19.19 -14.98 4.91
CA ALA A 271 18.24 -14.58 5.95
C ALA A 271 18.80 -14.71 7.38
N VAL A 272 19.50 -15.81 7.67
CA VAL A 272 20.21 -16.02 8.95
C VAL A 272 21.33 -14.98 9.10
N TYR A 273 22.13 -14.75 8.07
CA TYR A 273 23.21 -13.75 8.10
C TYR A 273 22.70 -12.34 8.39
N MET A 274 21.65 -11.92 7.70
CA MET A 274 20.98 -10.63 7.93
C MET A 274 20.49 -10.52 9.39
N THR A 275 19.81 -11.56 9.88
CA THR A 275 19.30 -11.61 11.26
C THR A 275 20.42 -11.50 12.29
N ASP A 276 21.52 -12.21 12.06
CA ASP A 276 22.66 -12.23 12.97
C ASP A 276 23.31 -10.85 13.07
N ALA A 277 23.57 -10.22 11.93
CA ALA A 277 24.17 -8.89 11.85
C ALA A 277 23.27 -7.78 12.39
N LEU A 278 21.95 -7.88 12.18
CA LEU A 278 20.99 -6.93 12.79
C LEU A 278 20.92 -7.10 14.31
N GLY A 279 21.03 -8.33 14.82
CA GLY A 279 21.17 -8.58 16.25
C GLY A 279 22.42 -7.93 16.84
N GLU A 280 23.57 -8.04 16.16
CA GLU A 280 24.80 -7.34 16.55
C GLU A 280 24.61 -5.81 16.58
N CYS A 281 23.87 -5.26 15.61
CA CYS A 281 23.55 -3.82 15.58
C CYS A 281 22.66 -3.41 16.76
N GLN A 282 21.61 -4.19 17.08
CA GLN A 282 20.71 -3.91 18.21
C GLN A 282 21.46 -3.99 19.55
N ASP A 283 22.34 -4.97 19.72
CA ASP A 283 23.19 -5.10 20.91
C ASP A 283 24.15 -3.92 21.04
N ALA A 284 24.75 -3.46 19.94
CA ALA A 284 25.63 -2.30 19.92
C ALA A 284 24.88 -1.01 20.28
N PHE A 285 23.65 -0.79 19.78
CA PHE A 285 22.82 0.32 20.20
C PHE A 285 22.51 0.28 21.70
N GLY A 286 22.16 -0.90 22.24
CA GLY A 286 21.88 -1.08 23.66
C GLY A 286 23.05 -0.75 24.61
N GLN A 287 24.27 -0.64 24.10
CA GLN A 287 25.47 -0.27 24.86
C GLN A 287 25.86 1.21 24.67
N LYS A 288 25.23 1.93 23.74
CA LYS A 288 25.54 3.35 23.48
C LYS A 288 24.79 4.27 24.44
N GLU A 289 25.49 5.30 24.91
CA GLU A 289 24.87 6.39 25.67
C GLU A 289 23.84 7.13 24.80
N GLY A 290 22.68 7.45 25.38
CA GLY A 290 21.60 8.16 24.70
C GLY A 290 20.66 7.29 23.86
N TYR A 291 20.80 5.95 23.90
CA TYR A 291 19.91 5.02 23.21
C TYR A 291 19.14 4.15 24.21
N HIS A 292 17.91 3.80 23.86
CA HIS A 292 17.08 2.92 24.68
C HIS A 292 17.21 1.46 24.23
N LYS A 293 17.16 0.55 25.21
CA LYS A 293 17.25 -0.89 24.95
C LYS A 293 16.16 -1.33 23.97
N GLY A 294 16.53 -2.21 23.04
CA GLY A 294 15.61 -2.77 22.04
C GLY A 294 15.54 -1.95 20.74
N PHE A 295 16.08 -0.73 20.72
CA PHE A 295 16.13 0.10 19.52
C PHE A 295 16.94 -0.56 18.39
N LEU A 296 16.37 -0.57 17.19
CA LEU A 296 17.05 -0.97 15.96
C LEU A 296 16.52 -0.15 14.78
N SER A 297 17.42 0.59 14.13
CA SER A 297 17.15 1.28 12.87
C SER A 297 18.47 1.53 12.13
N ALA A 298 18.37 1.99 10.88
CA ALA A 298 19.48 2.47 10.07
C ALA A 298 19.88 3.93 10.40
N TYR A 299 19.33 4.49 11.48
CA TYR A 299 19.58 5.83 12.00
C TYR A 299 19.35 5.89 13.52
N SER A 300 19.60 7.05 14.13
CA SER A 300 19.43 7.29 15.57
C SER A 300 17.97 7.46 15.99
N GLU A 301 17.69 7.55 17.30
CA GLU A 301 16.33 7.81 17.80
C GLU A 301 15.80 9.22 17.47
N GLU A 302 16.64 10.12 16.94
CA GLU A 302 16.35 11.55 16.75
C GLU A 302 15.10 11.84 15.90
N GLN A 303 14.85 11.09 14.83
CA GLN A 303 13.67 11.32 13.99
C GLN A 303 12.36 11.08 14.77
N PHE A 304 12.37 10.14 15.72
CA PHE A 304 11.22 9.88 16.58
C PHE A 304 11.03 11.02 17.60
N ASP A 305 12.13 11.49 18.20
CA ASP A 305 12.11 12.63 19.14
C ASP A 305 11.60 13.91 18.46
N LEU A 306 11.94 14.10 17.19
CA LEU A 306 11.48 15.22 16.36
C LEU A 306 10.01 15.07 15.94
N LEU A 307 9.55 13.85 15.65
CA LEU A 307 8.14 13.58 15.36
C LEU A 307 7.25 13.86 16.58
N GLU A 308 7.71 13.52 17.78
CA GLU A 308 7.00 13.81 19.03
C GLU A 308 6.87 15.33 19.29
N LYS A 309 7.70 16.13 18.63
CA LYS A 309 7.64 17.60 18.59
C LYS A 309 6.96 18.15 17.32
N TYR A 310 6.24 17.30 16.59
CA TYR A 310 5.48 17.62 15.39
C TYR A 310 6.32 18.16 14.21
N THR A 311 7.57 17.74 14.11
CA THR A 311 8.43 18.10 12.97
C THR A 311 7.85 17.50 11.69
N SER A 312 7.75 18.31 10.63
CA SER A 312 7.20 17.89 9.34
C SER A 312 8.27 17.40 8.36
N TYR A 313 7.80 16.72 7.31
CA TYR A 313 8.60 16.47 6.12
C TYR A 313 9.01 17.78 5.43
N PRO A 314 10.21 17.90 4.83
CA PRO A 314 11.23 16.86 4.64
C PRO A 314 12.27 16.74 5.77
N LYS A 315 12.18 17.53 6.84
CA LYS A 315 13.19 17.51 7.93
C LYS A 315 13.29 16.15 8.64
N ILE A 316 12.18 15.42 8.71
CA ILE A 316 12.14 14.00 9.04
C ILE A 316 11.31 13.26 7.99
N TRP A 317 11.49 11.95 7.88
CA TRP A 317 10.73 11.15 6.92
C TRP A 317 10.27 9.83 7.53
N ALA A 318 8.97 9.75 7.81
CA ALA A 318 8.21 8.55 8.19
C ALA A 318 8.97 7.55 9.11
N PRO A 319 9.45 7.96 10.30
CA PRO A 319 10.31 7.11 11.11
C PRO A 319 9.64 5.81 11.58
N TYR A 320 8.33 5.86 11.89
CA TYR A 320 7.58 4.65 12.23
C TYR A 320 7.25 3.77 11.02
N TYR A 321 7.17 4.31 9.80
CA TYR A 321 7.07 3.49 8.58
C TYR A 321 8.32 2.65 8.37
N THR A 322 9.51 3.25 8.49
CA THR A 322 10.77 2.52 8.37
C THR A 322 10.87 1.44 9.44
N LEU A 323 10.55 1.78 10.70
CA LEU A 323 10.55 0.82 11.80
C LEU A 323 9.56 -0.32 11.57
N HIS A 324 8.39 -0.03 11.02
CA HIS A 324 7.41 -1.04 10.63
C HIS A 324 8.00 -2.04 9.64
N LYS A 325 8.70 -1.61 8.58
CA LYS A 325 9.30 -2.55 7.61
C LYS A 325 10.33 -3.46 8.25
N ILE A 326 11.17 -2.92 9.14
CA ILE A 326 12.16 -3.69 9.88
C ILE A 326 11.47 -4.72 10.79
N LEU A 327 10.47 -4.28 11.54
CA LEU A 327 9.74 -5.14 12.47
C LEU A 327 8.95 -6.23 11.74
N ALA A 328 8.21 -5.89 10.68
CA ALA A 328 7.48 -6.84 9.84
C ALA A 328 8.44 -7.89 9.24
N GLY A 329 9.57 -7.45 8.68
CA GLY A 329 10.59 -8.34 8.15
C GLY A 329 11.16 -9.32 9.16
N LEU A 330 11.42 -8.89 10.39
CA LEU A 330 11.88 -9.77 11.47
C LEU A 330 10.79 -10.76 11.93
N ILE A 331 9.53 -10.32 11.97
CA ILE A 331 8.38 -11.19 12.26
C ILE A 331 8.22 -12.25 11.16
N ASP A 332 8.36 -11.87 9.89
CA ASP A 332 8.26 -12.79 8.76
C ASP A 332 9.40 -13.81 8.78
N LEU A 333 10.64 -13.38 9.04
CA LEU A 333 11.78 -14.30 9.22
C LEU A 333 11.57 -15.29 10.37
N TYR A 334 10.91 -14.87 11.45
CA TYR A 334 10.55 -15.77 12.53
C TYR A 334 9.46 -16.78 12.12
N LYS A 335 8.38 -16.31 11.49
CA LYS A 335 7.21 -17.14 11.17
C LYS A 335 7.42 -18.05 9.96
N LEU A 336 8.00 -17.52 8.89
CA LEU A 336 8.06 -18.16 7.59
C LEU A 336 9.39 -18.88 7.35
N ALA A 337 10.50 -18.29 7.84
CA ALA A 337 11.84 -18.91 7.76
C ALA A 337 12.26 -19.63 9.05
N GLY A 338 11.43 -19.58 10.11
CA GLY A 338 11.67 -20.32 11.34
C GLY A 338 12.90 -19.86 12.13
N ILE A 339 13.32 -18.59 12.02
CA ILE A 339 14.54 -18.06 12.65
C ILE A 339 14.22 -17.48 14.04
N PRO A 340 14.51 -18.18 15.17
CA PRO A 340 14.05 -17.74 16.49
C PRO A 340 14.72 -16.45 16.98
N LYS A 341 15.94 -16.17 16.51
CA LYS A 341 16.66 -14.93 16.84
C LYS A 341 15.94 -13.70 16.27
N ALA A 342 15.33 -13.79 15.09
CA ALA A 342 14.56 -12.70 14.50
C ALA A 342 13.38 -12.30 15.41
N GLY A 343 12.67 -13.28 15.96
CA GLY A 343 11.59 -13.05 16.93
C GLY A 343 12.05 -12.32 18.19
N LYS A 344 13.24 -12.63 18.72
CA LYS A 344 13.81 -11.92 19.88
C LYS A 344 14.16 -10.47 19.57
N ILE A 345 14.72 -10.19 18.39
CA ILE A 345 15.04 -8.83 17.95
C ILE A 345 13.74 -8.03 17.78
N ALA A 346 12.73 -8.63 17.14
CA ALA A 346 11.41 -8.05 16.96
C ALA A 346 10.72 -7.72 18.29
N GLU A 347 10.79 -8.64 19.27
CA GLU A 347 10.27 -8.42 20.63
C GLU A 347 10.96 -7.22 21.31
N GLY A 348 12.28 -7.08 21.14
CA GLY A 348 13.03 -5.93 21.64
C GLY A 348 12.59 -4.60 21.02
N ILE A 349 12.32 -4.57 19.71
CA ILE A 349 11.74 -3.39 19.05
C ILE A 349 10.35 -3.11 19.62
N GLY A 350 9.52 -4.13 19.82
CA GLY A 350 8.18 -3.99 20.41
C GLY A 350 8.21 -3.39 21.81
N ASP A 351 9.13 -3.86 22.67
CA ASP A 351 9.32 -3.34 24.03
C ASP A 351 9.74 -1.85 23.98
N TRP A 352 10.61 -1.49 23.03
CA TRP A 352 11.03 -0.09 22.80
C TRP A 352 9.88 0.80 22.33
N VAL A 353 9.06 0.33 21.38
CA VAL A 353 7.89 1.07 20.86
C VAL A 353 6.89 1.33 21.98
N TYR A 354 6.58 0.30 22.78
CA TYR A 354 5.69 0.44 23.93
C TYR A 354 6.24 1.45 24.94
N GLY A 355 7.51 1.34 25.33
CA GLY A 355 8.13 2.26 26.28
C GLY A 355 8.06 3.73 25.84
N ARG A 356 8.14 3.99 24.54
CA ARG A 356 8.05 5.33 23.95
C ARG A 356 6.62 5.85 23.86
N LEU A 357 5.71 5.06 23.29
CA LEU A 357 4.36 5.54 23.00
C LEU A 357 3.43 5.55 24.22
N SER A 358 3.67 4.68 25.20
CA SER A 358 2.83 4.56 26.41
C SER A 358 2.84 5.81 27.28
N VAL A 359 3.90 6.63 27.23
CA VAL A 359 4.03 7.86 28.02
C VAL A 359 3.48 9.11 27.33
N LEU A 360 3.14 9.01 26.04
CA LEU A 360 2.56 10.12 25.29
C LEU A 360 1.04 10.23 25.57
N SER A 361 0.50 11.44 25.47
CA SER A 361 -0.97 11.61 25.52
C SER A 361 -1.61 11.12 24.22
N HIS A 362 -2.88 10.70 24.27
CA HIS A 362 -3.61 10.33 23.05
C HIS A 362 -3.70 11.51 22.06
N GLU A 363 -3.90 12.73 22.54
CA GLU A 363 -3.88 13.95 21.72
C GLU A 363 -2.56 14.10 20.95
N GLN A 364 -1.43 13.92 21.63
CA GLN A 364 -0.11 14.03 21.01
C GLN A 364 0.08 12.96 19.93
N ARG A 365 -0.32 11.71 20.20
CA ARG A 365 -0.25 10.63 19.21
C ARG A 365 -1.12 10.89 17.98
N VAL A 366 -2.38 11.28 18.17
CA VAL A 366 -3.27 11.60 17.03
C VAL A 366 -2.72 12.74 16.18
N LYS A 367 -2.14 13.77 16.81
CA LYS A 367 -1.44 14.85 16.09
C LYS A 367 -0.26 14.31 15.28
N MET A 368 0.60 13.47 15.86
CA MET A 368 1.73 12.85 15.15
C MET A 368 1.27 12.10 13.90
N TRP A 369 0.28 11.21 14.03
CA TRP A 369 -0.23 10.35 12.96
C TRP A 369 -0.92 11.10 11.82
N SER A 370 -1.38 12.31 12.10
CA SER A 370 -2.04 13.16 11.10
C SER A 370 -1.07 14.03 10.29
N ILE A 371 0.23 14.03 10.60
CA ILE A 371 1.22 14.80 9.85
C ILE A 371 1.50 14.08 8.52
N TYR A 372 1.32 14.79 7.42
CA TYR A 372 1.61 14.28 6.07
C TYR A 372 3.04 13.74 5.96
N ILE A 373 3.19 12.47 5.56
CA ILE A 373 4.43 11.69 5.40
C ILE A 373 5.23 11.50 6.70
N ALA A 374 5.57 12.56 7.44
CA ALA A 374 6.33 12.44 8.68
C ALA A 374 5.59 11.60 9.74
N GLY A 375 4.26 11.70 9.78
CA GLY A 375 3.39 10.92 10.66
C GLY A 375 3.07 9.52 10.15
N GLU A 376 3.55 9.13 8.96
CA GLU A 376 3.30 7.81 8.42
C GLU A 376 3.97 6.73 9.27
N TYR A 377 3.17 5.77 9.72
CA TYR A 377 3.62 4.63 10.53
C TYR A 377 3.41 3.28 9.84
N GLY A 378 2.98 3.27 8.57
CA GLY A 378 2.60 2.04 7.88
C GLY A 378 1.66 1.16 8.71
N GLY A 379 2.00 -0.12 8.86
CA GLY A 379 1.25 -1.11 9.63
C GLY A 379 1.87 -1.38 11.01
N MET A 380 2.39 -0.37 11.72
CA MET A 380 2.90 -0.60 13.08
C MET A 380 1.85 -1.22 14.02
N ASN A 381 0.58 -0.85 13.89
CA ASN A 381 -0.51 -1.51 14.62
C ASN A 381 -0.67 -2.99 14.26
N GLU A 382 -0.54 -3.36 12.98
CA GLU A 382 -0.49 -4.76 12.53
C GLU A 382 0.68 -5.51 13.20
N SER A 383 1.90 -4.98 13.12
CA SER A 383 3.08 -5.65 13.67
C SER A 383 3.03 -5.78 15.20
N MET A 384 2.55 -4.76 15.91
CA MET A 384 2.42 -4.81 17.37
C MET A 384 1.31 -5.80 17.81
N ALA A 385 0.18 -5.85 17.10
CA ALA A 385 -0.85 -6.86 17.34
C ALA A 385 -0.33 -8.28 17.08
N GLU A 386 0.50 -8.45 16.06
CA GLU A 386 1.14 -9.73 15.75
C GLU A 386 2.16 -10.15 16.81
N LEU A 387 2.96 -9.23 17.35
CA LEU A 387 3.83 -9.52 18.49
C LEU A 387 3.02 -9.96 19.72
N TYR A 388 1.88 -9.33 20.00
CA TYR A 388 0.97 -9.80 21.05
C TYR A 388 0.51 -11.23 20.79
N ARG A 389 0.09 -11.55 19.56
CA ARG A 389 -0.31 -12.91 19.17
C ARG A 389 0.80 -13.94 19.41
N LEU A 390 2.04 -13.58 19.12
CA LEU A 390 3.21 -14.47 19.24
C LEU A 390 3.70 -14.65 20.68
N THR A 391 3.60 -13.61 21.52
CA THR A 391 4.24 -13.59 22.85
C THR A 391 3.26 -13.61 24.03
N GLY A 392 2.01 -13.16 23.83
CA GLY A 392 1.02 -12.94 24.88
C GLY A 392 1.26 -11.69 25.76
N LYS A 393 2.28 -10.88 25.48
CA LYS A 393 2.60 -9.64 26.22
C LYS A 393 1.58 -8.54 25.94
N LYS A 394 0.78 -8.15 26.94
CA LYS A 394 -0.32 -7.18 26.80
C LYS A 394 0.16 -5.79 26.37
N GLU A 395 1.38 -5.45 26.75
CA GLU A 395 2.06 -4.20 26.39
C GLU A 395 2.10 -4.00 24.87
N PHE A 396 2.23 -5.08 24.08
CA PHE A 396 2.22 -4.98 22.63
C PHE A 396 0.83 -4.69 22.07
N LEU A 397 -0.22 -5.22 22.69
CA LEU A 397 -1.59 -4.89 22.31
C LEU A 397 -1.94 -3.44 22.69
N GLU A 398 -1.45 -2.95 23.83
CA GLU A 398 -1.58 -1.55 24.25
C GLU A 398 -0.82 -0.61 23.31
N ALA A 399 0.41 -0.98 22.91
CA ALA A 399 1.17 -0.24 21.91
C ALA A 399 0.47 -0.24 20.55
N ALA A 400 -0.14 -1.35 20.12
CA ALA A 400 -0.90 -1.40 18.87
C ALA A 400 -2.06 -0.37 18.86
N ARG A 401 -2.77 -0.21 19.98
CA ARG A 401 -3.83 0.83 20.14
C ARG A 401 -3.29 2.26 20.09
N CYS A 402 -2.03 2.49 20.42
CA CYS A 402 -1.43 3.82 20.38
C CYS A 402 -1.39 4.40 18.96
N PHE A 403 -1.54 3.56 17.93
CA PHE A 403 -1.59 3.93 16.52
C PHE A 403 -3.01 4.12 15.96
N ASP A 404 -4.06 4.13 16.81
CA ASP A 404 -5.41 4.51 16.34
C ASP A 404 -5.39 5.96 15.83
N ASN A 405 -5.83 6.15 14.58
CA ASN A 405 -5.81 7.44 13.89
C ASN A 405 -7.24 7.94 13.65
N ASP A 406 -7.73 8.80 14.53
CA ASP A 406 -9.09 9.34 14.51
C ASP A 406 -9.47 9.99 13.17
N ARG A 407 -8.50 10.64 12.49
CA ARG A 407 -8.73 11.32 11.21
C ARG A 407 -9.16 10.33 10.11
N LEU A 408 -8.68 9.09 10.18
CA LEU A 408 -9.05 8.01 9.27
C LEU A 408 -10.22 7.18 9.81
N PHE A 409 -10.13 6.73 11.07
CA PHE A 409 -11.04 5.73 11.62
C PHE A 409 -12.42 6.29 11.92
N TYR A 410 -12.51 7.52 12.42
CA TYR A 410 -13.78 8.04 12.90
C TYR A 410 -14.80 8.29 11.77
N PRO A 411 -14.44 8.89 10.62
CA PRO A 411 -15.35 8.97 9.46
C PRO A 411 -15.83 7.59 8.99
N LEU A 412 -14.97 6.57 9.01
CA LEU A 412 -15.34 5.21 8.64
C LEU A 412 -16.30 4.58 9.67
N GLU A 413 -16.10 4.81 10.96
CA GLU A 413 -17.04 4.41 12.02
C GLU A 413 -18.44 5.05 11.82
N GLN A 414 -18.49 6.25 11.21
CA GLN A 414 -19.74 6.94 10.86
C GLN A 414 -20.36 6.45 9.53
N GLY A 415 -19.70 5.54 8.80
CA GLY A 415 -20.19 5.07 7.50
C GLY A 415 -19.84 5.98 6.32
N LEU A 416 -18.84 6.86 6.47
CA LEU A 416 -18.53 7.93 5.52
C LEU A 416 -17.21 7.67 4.78
N ASP A 417 -17.19 8.03 3.49
CA ASP A 417 -15.96 8.17 2.71
C ASP A 417 -15.40 9.59 2.89
N ALA A 418 -14.34 9.72 3.66
CA ALA A 418 -13.61 10.96 3.85
C ALA A 418 -12.15 10.85 3.36
N LEU A 419 -11.89 10.00 2.37
CA LEU A 419 -10.54 9.67 1.91
C LEU A 419 -9.93 10.76 1.02
N ASP A 420 -10.74 11.65 0.44
CA ASP A 420 -10.25 12.71 -0.46
C ASP A 420 -9.11 13.51 0.17
N GLY A 421 -7.98 13.61 -0.54
CA GLY A 421 -6.77 14.28 -0.09
C GLY A 421 -5.95 13.52 0.96
N MET A 422 -6.28 12.25 1.26
CA MET A 422 -5.44 11.36 2.07
C MET A 422 -4.47 10.56 1.20
N HIS A 423 -3.23 10.40 1.67
CA HIS A 423 -2.24 9.59 0.97
C HIS A 423 -2.65 8.10 1.05
N ALA A 424 -2.82 7.44 -0.09
CA ALA A 424 -3.42 6.11 -0.14
C ALA A 424 -2.61 5.07 0.63
N ASN A 425 -1.34 4.89 0.24
CA ASN A 425 -0.48 3.88 0.85
C ASN A 425 -0.11 4.17 2.32
N GLN A 426 -0.13 5.42 2.78
CA GLN A 426 0.01 5.77 4.20
C GLN A 426 -1.14 5.19 5.05
N HIS A 427 -2.36 5.14 4.52
CA HIS A 427 -3.57 4.83 5.30
C HIS A 427 -4.05 3.38 5.13
N ILE A 428 -3.85 2.72 3.97
CA ILE A 428 -4.30 1.33 3.78
C ILE A 428 -3.69 0.35 4.82
N PRO A 429 -2.37 0.39 5.15
CA PRO A 429 -1.80 -0.47 6.19
C PRO A 429 -2.39 -0.25 7.58
N GLN A 430 -2.84 0.97 7.89
CA GLN A 430 -3.48 1.28 9.17
C GLN A 430 -4.80 0.50 9.31
N ILE A 431 -5.53 0.34 8.20
CA ILE A 431 -6.78 -0.43 8.11
C ILE A 431 -6.53 -1.94 8.23
N ILE A 432 -5.40 -2.45 7.69
CA ILE A 432 -4.98 -3.84 7.92
C ILE A 432 -4.73 -4.06 9.41
N GLY A 433 -4.00 -3.15 10.06
CA GLY A 433 -3.76 -3.24 11.49
C GLY A 433 -5.02 -3.10 12.34
N ALA A 434 -6.00 -2.30 11.93
CA ALA A 434 -7.33 -2.30 12.54
C ALA A 434 -7.96 -3.71 12.50
N LEU A 435 -7.96 -4.39 11.35
CA LEU A 435 -8.48 -5.75 11.26
C LEU A 435 -7.72 -6.75 12.16
N LYS A 436 -6.41 -6.57 12.35
CA LYS A 436 -5.64 -7.36 13.34
C LYS A 436 -6.01 -7.02 14.78
N MET A 437 -6.35 -5.76 15.08
CA MET A 437 -6.91 -5.41 16.38
C MET A 437 -8.24 -6.14 16.63
N TYR A 438 -9.12 -6.24 15.63
CA TYR A 438 -10.33 -7.07 15.76
C TYR A 438 -9.99 -8.53 16.07
N GLU A 439 -9.02 -9.12 15.37
CA GLU A 439 -8.56 -10.50 15.61
C GLU A 439 -8.12 -10.71 17.06
N MET A 440 -7.43 -9.73 17.64
CA MET A 440 -6.88 -9.83 19.00
C MET A 440 -7.85 -9.45 20.11
N THR A 441 -8.79 -8.52 19.86
CA THR A 441 -9.64 -7.91 20.90
C THR A 441 -11.11 -8.30 20.81
N GLY A 442 -11.58 -8.72 19.63
CA GLY A 442 -13.00 -8.95 19.36
C GLY A 442 -13.85 -7.69 19.21
N GLU A 443 -13.24 -6.49 19.19
CA GLU A 443 -13.96 -5.23 19.02
C GLU A 443 -14.46 -5.05 17.59
N LYS A 444 -15.77 -5.24 17.38
CA LYS A 444 -16.41 -5.17 16.06
C LYS A 444 -16.14 -3.89 15.28
N ARG A 445 -15.92 -2.76 15.96
CA ARG A 445 -15.68 -1.45 15.30
C ARG A 445 -14.54 -1.53 14.29
N TYR A 446 -13.47 -2.25 14.64
CA TYR A 446 -12.30 -2.41 13.79
C TYR A 446 -12.61 -3.25 12.54
N TYR A 447 -13.39 -4.33 12.67
CA TYR A 447 -13.84 -5.10 11.52
C TYR A 447 -14.75 -4.28 10.60
N LEU A 448 -15.71 -3.55 11.17
CA LEU A 448 -16.68 -2.76 10.42
C LEU A 448 -16.00 -1.65 9.61
N LEU A 449 -15.08 -0.90 10.22
CA LEU A 449 -14.34 0.15 9.51
C LEU A 449 -13.43 -0.43 8.42
N SER A 450 -12.79 -1.59 8.66
CA SER A 450 -11.94 -2.24 7.65
C SER A 450 -12.75 -2.77 6.47
N SER A 451 -13.90 -3.40 6.74
CA SER A 451 -14.82 -3.87 5.71
C SER A 451 -15.41 -2.73 4.89
N LEU A 452 -15.79 -1.62 5.55
CA LEU A 452 -16.29 -0.43 4.87
C LEU A 452 -15.20 0.23 4.01
N PHE A 453 -13.99 0.41 4.54
CA PHE A 453 -12.87 0.98 3.79
C PHE A 453 -12.61 0.21 2.50
N TRP A 454 -12.58 -1.13 2.57
CA TRP A 454 -12.41 -1.97 1.39
C TRP A 454 -13.51 -1.73 0.35
N LYS A 455 -14.78 -1.66 0.78
CA LYS A 455 -15.92 -1.40 -0.11
C LYS A 455 -15.80 -0.02 -0.75
N ILE A 456 -15.46 1.01 0.02
CA ILE A 456 -15.28 2.38 -0.47
C ILE A 456 -14.21 2.42 -1.56
N VAL A 457 -13.02 1.88 -1.28
CA VAL A 457 -11.89 1.93 -2.21
C VAL A 457 -12.19 1.16 -3.50
N THR A 458 -12.70 -0.07 -3.40
CA THR A 458 -12.95 -0.93 -4.57
C THR A 458 -14.12 -0.46 -5.42
N GLN A 459 -15.08 0.29 -4.86
CA GLN A 459 -16.24 0.80 -5.60
C GLN A 459 -16.02 2.20 -6.18
N PHE A 460 -15.29 3.07 -5.49
CA PHE A 460 -15.25 4.50 -5.82
C PHE A 460 -13.86 5.06 -6.13
N HIS A 461 -12.77 4.36 -5.78
CA HIS A 461 -11.39 4.89 -5.93
C HIS A 461 -10.50 4.02 -6.82
N MET A 462 -11.07 3.03 -7.52
CA MET A 462 -10.32 1.99 -8.23
C MET A 462 -10.26 2.26 -9.74
N TYR A 463 -9.05 2.17 -10.32
CA TYR A 463 -8.84 2.07 -11.77
C TYR A 463 -9.14 0.66 -12.27
N ALA A 464 -9.38 0.49 -13.58
CA ALA A 464 -9.80 -0.79 -14.16
C ALA A 464 -8.84 -1.96 -13.88
N ILE A 465 -7.55 -1.65 -13.66
CA ILE A 465 -6.49 -2.61 -13.30
C ILE A 465 -6.55 -3.12 -11.84
N GLY A 466 -7.44 -2.58 -11.00
CA GLY A 466 -7.56 -2.94 -9.58
C GLY A 466 -6.77 -2.06 -8.61
N GLY A 467 -5.93 -1.15 -9.11
CA GLY A 467 -5.17 -0.20 -8.30
C GLY A 467 -5.90 1.11 -8.03
N THR A 468 -5.32 1.94 -7.17
CA THR A 468 -5.93 3.18 -6.66
C THR A 468 -4.90 4.28 -6.46
N GLY A 469 -5.38 5.53 -6.39
CA GLY A 469 -4.59 6.73 -6.12
C GLY A 469 -3.99 7.37 -7.38
N GLU A 470 -3.86 8.68 -7.34
CA GLU A 470 -3.15 9.48 -8.35
C GLU A 470 -2.18 10.41 -7.62
N SER A 471 -0.91 10.39 -8.05
CA SER A 471 0.18 11.05 -7.33
C SER A 471 0.19 10.66 -5.84
N GLU A 472 -0.03 9.37 -5.55
CA GLU A 472 -0.10 8.73 -4.22
C GLU A 472 -1.32 9.09 -3.37
N MET A 473 -2.21 9.96 -3.87
CA MET A 473 -3.35 10.47 -3.11
C MET A 473 -4.66 9.80 -3.54
N PHE A 474 -5.54 9.54 -2.58
CA PHE A 474 -6.96 9.44 -2.87
C PHE A 474 -7.49 10.83 -3.28
N HIS A 475 -8.39 10.83 -4.24
CA HIS A 475 -9.08 12.03 -4.75
C HIS A 475 -10.59 11.86 -4.58
N GLU A 476 -11.39 12.76 -5.13
CA GLU A 476 -12.84 12.68 -5.09
C GLU A 476 -13.37 11.31 -5.56
N ALA A 477 -14.26 10.73 -4.73
CA ALA A 477 -14.91 9.46 -5.00
C ALA A 477 -15.59 9.45 -6.39
N GLY A 478 -15.29 8.43 -7.18
CA GLY A 478 -15.84 8.22 -8.52
C GLY A 478 -15.07 8.94 -9.64
N ASN A 479 -14.18 9.89 -9.36
CA ASN A 479 -13.42 10.61 -10.39
C ASN A 479 -12.21 9.79 -10.90
N ILE A 480 -12.47 8.77 -11.73
CA ILE A 480 -11.44 7.84 -12.20
C ILE A 480 -10.86 8.26 -13.55
N SER A 481 -11.69 8.39 -14.60
CA SER A 481 -11.23 8.75 -15.94
C SER A 481 -10.73 10.19 -16.04
N GLY A 482 -11.15 11.06 -15.13
CA GLY A 482 -10.62 12.42 -14.98
C GLY A 482 -9.16 12.46 -14.49
N LEU A 483 -8.66 11.37 -13.90
CA LEU A 483 -7.34 11.28 -13.24
C LEU A 483 -6.41 10.27 -13.94
N LEU A 484 -6.56 10.08 -15.25
CA LEU A 484 -5.69 9.20 -16.05
C LEU A 484 -4.37 9.92 -16.42
N THR A 485 -3.53 10.14 -15.42
CA THR A 485 -2.26 10.87 -15.52
C THR A 485 -1.05 9.92 -15.68
N LYS A 486 0.17 10.49 -15.63
CA LYS A 486 1.42 9.69 -15.59
C LYS A 486 1.69 9.04 -14.22
N SER A 487 1.05 9.53 -13.16
CA SER A 487 1.31 9.13 -11.76
C SER A 487 0.14 8.35 -11.18
N THR A 488 -0.59 7.66 -12.05
CA THR A 488 -1.74 6.83 -11.66
C THR A 488 -1.27 5.55 -11.00
N SER A 489 -1.97 5.13 -9.94
CA SER A 489 -1.96 3.80 -9.37
C SER A 489 -0.57 3.32 -8.93
N GLU A 490 -0.21 3.66 -7.70
CA GLU A 490 0.99 3.14 -7.04
C GLU A 490 0.83 1.63 -6.73
N SER A 491 1.87 0.82 -6.99
CA SER A 491 1.81 -0.63 -6.76
C SER A 491 1.70 -1.00 -5.26
N CYS A 492 2.32 -0.24 -4.35
CA CYS A 492 2.19 -0.47 -2.90
C CYS A 492 0.75 -0.44 -2.40
N ALA A 493 -0.05 0.50 -2.90
CA ALA A 493 -1.46 0.64 -2.50
C ALA A 493 -2.23 -0.64 -2.85
N THR A 494 -1.92 -1.24 -4.00
CA THR A 494 -2.54 -2.49 -4.44
C THR A 494 -2.04 -3.69 -3.64
N TYR A 495 -0.74 -3.77 -3.37
CA TYR A 495 -0.17 -4.78 -2.47
C TYR A 495 -0.90 -4.80 -1.12
N ASN A 496 -1.10 -3.62 -0.50
CA ASN A 496 -1.78 -3.52 0.79
C ASN A 496 -3.29 -3.78 0.69
N MET A 497 -3.95 -3.36 -0.40
CA MET A 497 -5.36 -3.71 -0.62
C MET A 497 -5.56 -5.22 -0.80
N LEU A 498 -4.62 -5.93 -1.44
CA LEU A 498 -4.65 -7.39 -1.55
C LEU A 498 -4.52 -8.06 -0.17
N LYS A 499 -3.58 -7.60 0.67
CA LYS A 499 -3.47 -8.05 2.08
C LYS A 499 -4.79 -7.87 2.83
N LEU A 500 -5.40 -6.68 2.75
CA LEU A 500 -6.69 -6.39 3.40
C LEU A 500 -7.80 -7.32 2.88
N THR A 501 -7.88 -7.50 1.57
CA THR A 501 -8.86 -8.35 0.89
C THR A 501 -8.78 -9.79 1.38
N GLY A 502 -7.57 -10.35 1.45
CA GLY A 502 -7.31 -11.73 1.88
C GLY A 502 -7.66 -11.98 3.34
N GLU A 503 -7.42 -11.02 4.23
CA GLU A 503 -7.81 -11.12 5.64
C GLU A 503 -9.32 -10.98 5.84
N LEU A 504 -9.98 -10.03 5.15
CA LEU A 504 -11.43 -9.88 5.22
C LEU A 504 -12.17 -11.14 4.72
N TYR A 505 -11.70 -11.71 3.61
CA TYR A 505 -12.25 -12.94 3.04
C TYR A 505 -12.27 -14.10 4.04
N GLN A 506 -11.26 -14.22 4.90
CA GLN A 506 -11.20 -15.29 5.90
C GLN A 506 -12.30 -15.19 6.95
N TYR A 507 -12.83 -13.99 7.22
CA TYR A 507 -13.97 -13.80 8.12
C TYR A 507 -15.30 -13.99 7.41
N HIS A 508 -15.43 -13.51 6.17
CA HIS A 508 -16.64 -13.64 5.37
C HIS A 508 -16.26 -13.97 3.93
N PRO A 509 -16.34 -15.25 3.51
CA PRO A 509 -15.81 -15.74 2.24
C PRO A 509 -16.71 -15.39 1.05
N GLU A 510 -16.96 -14.10 0.83
CA GLU A 510 -17.72 -13.58 -0.30
C GLU A 510 -16.88 -13.59 -1.58
N ALA A 511 -17.47 -14.02 -2.70
CA ALA A 511 -16.78 -14.09 -4.00
C ALA A 511 -16.23 -12.74 -4.46
N ALA A 512 -16.88 -11.63 -4.10
CA ALA A 512 -16.48 -10.27 -4.47
C ALA A 512 -15.06 -9.90 -4.00
N TYR A 513 -14.60 -10.44 -2.86
CA TYR A 513 -13.21 -10.25 -2.42
C TYR A 513 -12.24 -10.88 -3.41
N MET A 514 -12.54 -12.10 -3.87
CA MET A 514 -11.69 -12.83 -4.80
C MET A 514 -11.81 -12.32 -6.24
N ASP A 515 -12.92 -11.68 -6.60
CA ASP A 515 -13.07 -10.95 -7.87
C ASP A 515 -12.14 -9.74 -7.92
N TYR A 516 -12.09 -8.94 -6.85
CA TYR A 516 -11.10 -7.87 -6.72
C TYR A 516 -9.67 -8.41 -6.70
N TYR A 517 -9.43 -9.48 -5.93
CA TYR A 517 -8.11 -10.10 -5.81
C TYR A 517 -7.57 -10.54 -7.17
N GLU A 518 -8.38 -11.27 -7.95
CA GLU A 518 -8.06 -11.69 -9.33
C GLU A 518 -7.75 -10.49 -10.21
N ARG A 519 -8.61 -9.47 -10.20
CA ARG A 519 -8.40 -8.26 -11.02
C ARG A 519 -7.07 -7.58 -10.71
N ALA A 520 -6.80 -7.31 -9.44
CA ALA A 520 -5.61 -6.58 -9.02
C ALA A 520 -4.31 -7.38 -9.20
N VAL A 521 -4.32 -8.69 -8.91
CA VAL A 521 -3.11 -9.52 -9.03
C VAL A 521 -2.73 -9.77 -10.48
N TYR A 522 -3.70 -10.03 -11.37
CA TYR A 522 -3.43 -10.26 -12.80
C TYR A 522 -3.01 -8.97 -13.51
N ASN A 523 -3.68 -7.84 -13.22
CA ASN A 523 -3.56 -6.65 -14.06
C ASN A 523 -2.61 -5.59 -13.53
N HIS A 524 -2.38 -5.52 -12.21
CA HIS A 524 -1.50 -4.53 -11.61
C HIS A 524 -0.21 -5.16 -11.05
N ILE A 525 -0.33 -6.14 -10.14
CA ILE A 525 0.86 -6.73 -9.49
C ILE A 525 1.71 -7.56 -10.47
N LEU A 526 1.10 -8.42 -11.28
CA LEU A 526 1.85 -9.19 -12.27
C LEU A 526 2.47 -8.24 -13.32
N SER A 527 1.78 -7.15 -13.65
CA SER A 527 2.25 -6.11 -14.59
C SER A 527 3.38 -5.24 -14.06
N SER A 528 3.62 -5.20 -12.75
CA SER A 528 4.59 -4.29 -12.13
C SER A 528 6.02 -4.84 -12.13
N CYS A 529 6.22 -6.13 -12.39
CA CYS A 529 7.53 -6.79 -12.38
C CYS A 529 8.30 -6.54 -13.68
N ASP A 530 9.62 -6.29 -13.57
CA ASP A 530 10.50 -6.34 -14.74
C ASP A 530 10.52 -7.75 -15.36
N HIS A 531 10.67 -7.84 -16.67
CA HIS A 531 10.79 -9.10 -17.40
C HIS A 531 12.23 -9.66 -17.37
N GLN A 532 13.11 -9.04 -16.58
CA GLN A 532 14.46 -9.48 -16.27
C GLN A 532 14.64 -9.65 -14.75
N PRO A 533 15.59 -10.49 -14.28
CA PRO A 533 15.84 -10.71 -12.85
C PRO A 533 16.65 -9.55 -12.23
N THR A 534 16.15 -8.32 -12.37
CA THR A 534 16.81 -7.08 -11.93
C THR A 534 16.35 -6.60 -10.56
N GLY A 535 15.27 -7.19 -10.03
CA GLY A 535 14.57 -6.69 -8.83
C GLY A 535 13.64 -5.50 -9.13
N GLY A 536 13.64 -5.01 -10.38
CA GLY A 536 12.92 -3.81 -10.76
C GLY A 536 11.40 -3.95 -10.69
N SER A 537 10.76 -2.92 -10.15
CA SER A 537 9.30 -2.84 -10.06
C SER A 537 8.78 -1.45 -10.48
N THR A 538 7.58 -1.40 -11.04
CA THR A 538 6.93 -0.12 -11.36
C THR A 538 6.48 0.59 -10.09
N TYR A 539 6.79 1.87 -9.97
CA TYR A 539 6.20 2.73 -8.94
C TYR A 539 4.75 3.04 -9.31
N PHE A 540 4.55 3.86 -10.34
CA PHE A 540 3.25 4.16 -10.93
C PHE A 540 3.02 3.30 -12.17
N LEU A 541 1.88 2.62 -12.23
CA LEU A 541 1.41 2.02 -13.48
C LEU A 541 0.51 3.03 -14.20
N SER A 542 1.17 3.90 -14.97
CA SER A 542 0.59 5.03 -15.68
C SER A 542 -0.58 4.67 -16.60
N MET A 543 -1.70 5.41 -16.49
CA MET A 543 -2.91 5.22 -17.33
C MET A 543 -3.13 6.33 -18.37
N ARG A 544 -2.20 7.28 -18.50
CA ARG A 544 -2.25 8.29 -19.58
C ARG A 544 -2.04 7.66 -20.97
N PRO A 545 -2.41 8.37 -22.05
CA PRO A 545 -1.99 8.02 -23.41
C PRO A 545 -0.46 7.93 -23.54
N LYS A 546 0.03 7.05 -24.42
CA LYS A 546 1.46 6.81 -24.68
C LYS A 546 2.27 6.55 -23.40
N ALA A 547 1.72 5.71 -22.53
CA ALA A 547 2.43 5.29 -21.32
C ALA A 547 3.58 4.35 -21.67
N VAL A 548 4.64 4.36 -20.85
CA VAL A 548 5.75 3.41 -20.88
C VAL A 548 6.00 2.97 -19.45
N LYS A 549 6.19 1.68 -19.22
CA LYS A 549 6.54 1.18 -17.88
C LYS A 549 7.97 1.57 -17.53
N GLY A 550 8.17 2.13 -16.35
CA GLY A 550 9.48 2.33 -15.75
C GLY A 550 9.67 1.37 -14.58
N PHE A 551 10.84 0.75 -14.47
CA PHE A 551 11.18 -0.17 -13.39
C PHE A 551 12.28 0.47 -12.52
N ASP A 552 11.99 0.68 -11.24
CA ASP A 552 12.94 1.25 -10.27
C ASP A 552 14.02 0.22 -9.93
N LEU A 553 15.28 0.55 -10.17
CA LEU A 553 16.45 -0.29 -9.88
C LEU A 553 17.39 0.30 -8.82
N SER A 554 17.20 1.56 -8.43
CA SER A 554 18.20 2.29 -7.63
C SER A 554 17.63 3.40 -6.74
N GLU A 555 16.40 3.85 -6.98
CA GLU A 555 15.73 4.82 -6.11
C GLU A 555 15.36 4.18 -4.77
N ASN A 556 15.23 2.85 -4.72
CA ASN A 556 14.83 2.13 -3.52
C ASN A 556 13.53 2.70 -2.95
N SER A 557 12.55 2.91 -3.83
CA SER A 557 11.24 3.41 -3.44
C SER A 557 10.47 2.43 -2.53
N CYS A 558 9.38 2.91 -1.90
CA CYS A 558 8.41 2.04 -1.25
C CYS A 558 7.91 0.91 -2.18
N CYS A 559 7.64 1.23 -3.45
CA CYS A 559 7.18 0.29 -4.46
C CYS A 559 8.21 -0.77 -4.83
N HIS A 560 9.49 -0.40 -4.90
CA HIS A 560 10.57 -1.38 -5.03
C HIS A 560 10.53 -2.34 -3.82
N GLY A 561 10.41 -1.81 -2.59
CA GLY A 561 10.26 -2.62 -1.38
C GLY A 561 9.11 -3.64 -1.44
N THR A 562 7.88 -3.20 -1.71
CA THR A 562 6.74 -4.13 -1.85
C THR A 562 6.86 -5.04 -3.08
N GLY A 563 7.55 -4.60 -4.13
CA GLY A 563 7.86 -5.39 -5.32
C GLY A 563 8.74 -6.61 -5.01
N LEU A 564 9.71 -6.46 -4.10
CA LEU A 564 10.54 -7.57 -3.61
C LEU A 564 9.70 -8.69 -2.97
N GLU A 565 8.58 -8.33 -2.33
CA GLU A 565 7.71 -9.27 -1.63
C GLU A 565 6.62 -9.86 -2.52
N SER A 566 6.01 -9.04 -3.38
CA SER A 566 4.75 -9.33 -4.07
C SER A 566 4.76 -10.65 -4.85
N HIS A 567 5.89 -10.96 -5.49
CA HIS A 567 5.99 -12.08 -6.41
C HIS A 567 6.09 -13.45 -5.72
N PHE A 568 6.23 -13.49 -4.40
CA PHE A 568 6.18 -14.72 -3.59
C PHE A 568 4.80 -14.97 -2.97
N LYS A 569 3.83 -14.09 -3.20
CA LYS A 569 2.52 -14.10 -2.53
C LYS A 569 1.37 -14.58 -3.43
N TYR A 570 1.67 -14.97 -4.68
CA TYR A 570 0.64 -15.41 -5.63
C TYR A 570 -0.17 -16.62 -5.17
N ALA A 571 0.40 -17.46 -4.30
CA ALA A 571 -0.25 -18.66 -3.78
C ALA A 571 -1.26 -18.40 -2.64
N GLU A 572 -1.21 -17.23 -1.98
CA GLU A 572 -1.87 -17.01 -0.69
C GLU A 572 -3.38 -17.27 -0.70
N HIS A 573 -4.06 -16.91 -1.79
CA HIS A 573 -5.51 -16.97 -1.88
C HIS A 573 -6.03 -17.78 -3.06
N ILE A 574 -5.19 -18.64 -3.66
CA ILE A 574 -5.64 -19.59 -4.68
C ILE A 574 -6.67 -20.56 -4.07
N PHE A 575 -6.34 -21.11 -2.91
CA PHE A 575 -7.21 -22.03 -2.18
C PHE A 575 -7.46 -21.54 -0.75
N ALA A 576 -8.64 -21.86 -0.24
CA ALA A 576 -8.96 -21.75 1.18
C ALA A 576 -9.74 -22.98 1.65
N VAL A 577 -9.71 -23.26 2.95
CA VAL A 577 -10.44 -24.39 3.53
C VAL A 577 -11.16 -24.02 4.82
N ASP A 578 -12.29 -24.70 5.03
CA ASP A 578 -12.87 -24.89 6.35
C ASP A 578 -12.78 -26.39 6.75
N LYS A 579 -13.60 -26.84 7.71
CA LYS A 579 -13.58 -28.25 8.16
C LYS A 579 -13.99 -29.26 7.08
N GLU A 580 -14.89 -28.89 6.17
CA GLU A 580 -15.52 -29.81 5.19
C GLU A 580 -15.42 -29.31 3.74
N THR A 581 -15.10 -28.03 3.55
CA THR A 581 -15.13 -27.34 2.27
C THR A 581 -13.74 -26.93 1.80
N VAL A 582 -13.49 -27.13 0.51
CA VAL A 582 -12.35 -26.57 -0.22
C VAL A 582 -12.87 -25.48 -1.16
N PHE A 583 -12.35 -24.28 -0.99
CA PHE A 583 -12.62 -23.13 -1.86
C PHE A 583 -11.51 -23.03 -2.90
N VAL A 584 -11.88 -22.97 -4.17
CA VAL A 584 -10.99 -22.69 -5.31
C VAL A 584 -11.31 -21.28 -5.78
N ASN A 585 -10.45 -20.34 -5.46
CA ASN A 585 -10.70 -18.91 -5.59
C ASN A 585 -10.01 -18.29 -6.80
N LEU A 586 -8.71 -18.52 -6.99
CA LEU A 586 -7.96 -17.97 -8.13
C LEU A 586 -7.60 -19.09 -9.11
N PHE A 587 -7.66 -18.81 -10.41
CA PHE A 587 -7.39 -19.79 -11.46
C PHE A 587 -5.94 -19.71 -11.93
N ILE A 588 -5.01 -19.79 -10.96
CA ILE A 588 -3.56 -19.75 -11.19
C ILE A 588 -3.02 -21.20 -11.14
N PRO A 589 -2.31 -21.67 -12.17
CA PRO A 589 -1.75 -23.03 -12.20
C PRO A 589 -0.93 -23.37 -10.96
N SER A 590 -1.38 -24.35 -10.20
CA SER A 590 -0.82 -24.66 -8.88
C SER A 590 -1.25 -26.03 -8.36
N VAL A 591 -0.60 -26.50 -7.30
CA VAL A 591 -0.99 -27.68 -6.53
C VAL A 591 -1.18 -27.32 -5.06
N LEU A 592 -2.32 -27.70 -4.50
CA LEU A 592 -2.58 -27.73 -3.07
C LEU A 592 -2.31 -29.13 -2.53
N SER A 593 -1.56 -29.24 -1.43
CA SER A 593 -1.27 -30.50 -0.76
C SER A 593 -1.47 -30.39 0.76
N LEU A 594 -2.59 -30.91 1.29
CA LEU A 594 -2.92 -30.88 2.73
C LEU A 594 -2.57 -32.22 3.41
N PRO A 595 -1.44 -32.32 4.15
CA PRO A 595 -0.91 -33.60 4.64
C PRO A 595 -1.85 -34.29 5.63
N ASP A 596 -2.44 -33.54 6.57
CA ASP A 596 -3.30 -34.07 7.64
C ASP A 596 -4.54 -34.80 7.11
N SER A 597 -4.94 -34.45 5.89
CA SER A 597 -6.20 -34.88 5.31
C SER A 597 -6.01 -35.72 4.04
N GLY A 598 -4.77 -35.85 3.57
CA GLY A 598 -4.41 -36.54 2.32
C GLY A 598 -4.97 -35.90 1.04
N LEU A 599 -5.55 -34.70 1.14
CA LEU A 599 -6.12 -33.97 0.00
C LEU A 599 -5.00 -33.38 -0.86
N GLU A 600 -5.09 -33.62 -2.16
CA GLU A 600 -4.26 -32.99 -3.17
C GLU A 600 -5.16 -32.47 -4.31
N VAL A 601 -4.96 -31.23 -4.74
CA VAL A 601 -5.71 -30.59 -5.82
C VAL A 601 -4.73 -29.94 -6.77
N ALA A 602 -4.59 -30.50 -7.97
CA ALA A 602 -3.80 -29.89 -9.04
C ALA A 602 -4.72 -29.06 -9.95
N LEU A 603 -4.49 -27.75 -9.99
CA LEU A 603 -5.21 -26.78 -10.79
C LEU A 603 -4.38 -26.40 -12.02
N LYS A 604 -4.97 -26.51 -13.20
CA LYS A 604 -4.38 -26.07 -14.48
C LYS A 604 -5.37 -25.21 -15.25
N THR A 605 -4.84 -24.30 -16.05
CA THR A 605 -5.59 -23.45 -16.98
C THR A 605 -4.90 -23.43 -18.33
N GLU A 606 -5.64 -23.10 -19.39
CA GLU A 606 -5.07 -22.85 -20.71
C GLU A 606 -4.83 -21.35 -20.89
N GLU A 607 -3.59 -20.95 -21.21
CA GLU A 607 -3.22 -19.54 -21.39
C GLU A 607 -4.10 -18.87 -22.47
N GLU A 608 -4.33 -19.55 -23.61
CA GLU A 608 -5.14 -19.00 -24.71
C GLU A 608 -6.65 -18.92 -24.42
N ASN A 609 -7.11 -19.66 -23.39
CA ASN A 609 -8.50 -19.80 -23.01
C ASN A 609 -8.65 -19.86 -21.47
N PRO A 610 -8.62 -18.71 -20.78
CA PRO A 610 -8.73 -18.65 -19.33
C PRO A 610 -10.09 -19.12 -18.80
N GLY A 611 -11.09 -19.31 -19.67
CA GLY A 611 -12.36 -19.96 -19.34
C GLY A 611 -12.28 -21.46 -19.11
N ARG A 612 -11.18 -22.11 -19.53
CA ARG A 612 -10.99 -23.55 -19.40
C ARG A 612 -10.13 -23.88 -18.18
N ILE A 613 -10.78 -24.39 -17.15
CA ILE A 613 -10.19 -24.69 -15.84
C ILE A 613 -10.23 -26.20 -15.62
N PHE A 614 -9.11 -26.78 -15.22
CA PHE A 614 -8.98 -28.20 -14.92
C PHE A 614 -8.54 -28.39 -13.47
N LEU A 615 -9.26 -29.24 -12.74
CA LEU A 615 -8.87 -29.70 -11.42
C LEU A 615 -8.71 -31.21 -11.45
N GLN A 616 -7.54 -31.69 -11.04
CA GLN A 616 -7.36 -33.09 -10.69
C GLN A 616 -7.40 -33.20 -9.17
N ILE A 617 -8.39 -33.92 -8.66
CA ILE A 617 -8.70 -34.02 -7.24
C ILE A 617 -8.34 -35.42 -6.75
N LYS A 618 -7.48 -35.44 -5.74
CA LYS A 618 -7.17 -36.64 -4.98
C LYS A 618 -7.59 -36.40 -3.55
N ALA A 619 -8.73 -36.97 -3.20
CA ALA A 619 -9.32 -36.88 -1.88
C ALA A 619 -9.79 -38.26 -1.42
N ALA A 620 -10.02 -38.42 -0.11
CA ALA A 620 -10.68 -39.58 0.45
C ALA A 620 -11.98 -39.13 1.14
N GLY A 621 -13.10 -39.70 0.70
CA GLY A 621 -14.39 -39.50 1.35
C GLY A 621 -15.17 -38.28 0.85
N HIS A 622 -16.15 -37.87 1.64
CA HIS A 622 -17.05 -36.78 1.29
C HIS A 622 -16.39 -35.44 1.57
N ARG A 623 -16.34 -34.56 0.57
CA ARG A 623 -15.93 -33.15 0.72
C ARG A 623 -16.71 -32.25 -0.22
N VAL A 624 -16.94 -31.03 0.23
CA VAL A 624 -17.57 -29.99 -0.59
C VAL A 624 -16.48 -29.20 -1.29
N PHE A 625 -16.61 -29.03 -2.61
CA PHE A 625 -15.80 -28.06 -3.34
C PHE A 625 -16.66 -26.87 -3.71
N LYS A 626 -16.19 -25.66 -3.39
CA LYS A 626 -16.74 -24.39 -3.84
C LYS A 626 -15.77 -23.76 -4.81
N ILE A 627 -16.08 -23.81 -6.11
CA ILE A 627 -15.24 -23.25 -7.16
C ILE A 627 -15.84 -21.91 -7.58
N ARG A 628 -15.09 -20.81 -7.46
CA ARG A 628 -15.60 -19.47 -7.74
C ARG A 628 -16.13 -19.38 -9.18
N ARG A 629 -17.21 -18.63 -9.38
CA ARG A 629 -17.60 -18.13 -10.69
C ARG A 629 -16.80 -16.85 -10.97
N PRO A 630 -15.91 -16.81 -11.97
CA PRO A 630 -15.17 -15.59 -12.29
C PRO A 630 -16.13 -14.43 -12.59
N TYR A 631 -15.83 -13.21 -12.13
CA TYR A 631 -16.68 -12.03 -12.33
C TYR A 631 -16.92 -11.70 -13.82
N TRP A 632 -15.95 -12.01 -14.66
CA TRP A 632 -15.96 -11.76 -16.11
C TRP A 632 -16.70 -12.84 -16.90
N ALA A 633 -17.02 -13.99 -16.29
CA ALA A 633 -17.66 -15.09 -16.99
C ALA A 633 -19.13 -14.77 -17.30
N GLU A 634 -19.56 -15.00 -18.54
CA GLU A 634 -20.95 -14.85 -18.96
C GLU A 634 -21.65 -16.20 -19.11
N GLY A 635 -22.97 -16.22 -18.87
CA GLY A 635 -23.78 -17.43 -19.01
C GLY A 635 -23.47 -18.53 -17.99
N LEU A 636 -23.81 -19.77 -18.38
CA LEU A 636 -23.52 -20.99 -17.61
C LEU A 636 -22.29 -21.69 -18.22
N PRO A 637 -21.44 -22.31 -17.39
CA PRO A 637 -20.32 -23.09 -17.88
C PRO A 637 -20.78 -24.46 -18.37
N GLU A 638 -20.06 -25.04 -19.32
CA GLU A 638 -20.06 -26.50 -19.49
C GLU A 638 -19.15 -27.10 -18.39
N ILE A 639 -19.63 -28.12 -17.69
CA ILE A 639 -18.89 -28.77 -16.61
C ILE A 639 -18.90 -30.27 -16.84
N LEU A 640 -17.70 -30.86 -16.82
CA LEU A 640 -17.49 -32.29 -16.94
C LEU A 640 -16.81 -32.79 -15.67
N VAL A 641 -17.27 -33.93 -15.16
CA VAL A 641 -16.57 -34.69 -14.11
C VAL A 641 -16.26 -36.07 -14.67
N ASN A 642 -14.99 -36.42 -14.78
CA ASN A 642 -14.51 -37.64 -15.45
C ASN A 642 -15.07 -37.81 -16.88
N GLY A 643 -15.25 -36.70 -17.59
CA GLY A 643 -15.80 -36.66 -18.95
C GLY A 643 -17.33 -36.64 -19.05
N ASP A 644 -18.06 -36.87 -17.96
CA ASP A 644 -19.52 -36.84 -17.93
C ASP A 644 -20.04 -35.45 -17.52
N ALA A 645 -21.11 -34.99 -18.19
CA ALA A 645 -21.75 -33.72 -17.86
C ALA A 645 -22.23 -33.68 -16.40
N TYR A 646 -21.97 -32.56 -15.72
CA TYR A 646 -22.32 -32.36 -14.32
C TYR A 646 -22.94 -30.98 -14.08
N GLU A 647 -24.03 -30.94 -13.30
CA GLU A 647 -24.75 -29.71 -12.97
C GLU A 647 -24.57 -29.37 -11.47
N PRO A 648 -23.59 -28.54 -11.08
CA PRO A 648 -23.45 -28.06 -9.70
C PRO A 648 -24.51 -26.99 -9.39
N LYS A 649 -24.76 -26.78 -8.09
CA LYS A 649 -25.55 -25.64 -7.64
C LYS A 649 -24.68 -24.39 -7.59
N MET A 650 -25.20 -23.26 -8.09
CA MET A 650 -24.60 -21.95 -7.86
C MET A 650 -25.10 -21.40 -6.51
N GLN A 651 -24.19 -21.05 -5.61
CA GLN A 651 -24.51 -20.41 -4.33
C GLN A 651 -23.46 -19.34 -4.03
N GLU A 652 -23.91 -18.11 -3.76
CA GLU A 652 -23.05 -17.01 -3.25
C GLU A 652 -21.80 -16.77 -4.12
N GLY A 653 -21.91 -16.95 -5.45
CA GLY A 653 -20.80 -16.77 -6.40
C GLY A 653 -19.90 -18.00 -6.57
N TYR A 654 -20.28 -19.17 -6.05
CA TYR A 654 -19.54 -20.42 -6.17
C TYR A 654 -20.37 -21.54 -6.79
N LEU A 655 -19.75 -22.34 -7.66
CA LEU A 655 -20.22 -23.66 -8.08
C LEU A 655 -19.95 -24.65 -6.93
N VAL A 656 -21.00 -25.24 -6.39
CA VAL A 656 -20.93 -26.14 -5.23
C VAL A 656 -21.04 -27.59 -5.66
N PHE A 657 -19.98 -28.36 -5.41
CA PHE A 657 -19.88 -29.78 -5.70
C PHE A 657 -20.03 -30.59 -4.42
N HIS A 658 -21.15 -31.29 -4.28
CA HIS A 658 -21.40 -32.25 -3.20
C HIS A 658 -21.17 -33.66 -3.74
N ARG A 659 -19.94 -34.18 -3.62
CA ARG A 659 -19.58 -35.49 -4.16
C ARG A 659 -18.78 -36.32 -3.17
N LEU A 660 -18.86 -37.64 -3.35
CA LEU A 660 -17.84 -38.54 -2.86
C LEU A 660 -16.72 -38.53 -3.91
N TRP A 661 -15.54 -38.08 -3.52
CA TRP A 661 -14.41 -37.98 -4.43
C TRP A 661 -13.62 -39.28 -4.43
N GLU A 662 -13.31 -39.77 -5.62
CA GLU A 662 -12.38 -40.86 -5.82
C GLU A 662 -10.96 -40.33 -6.06
N LYS A 663 -9.99 -41.25 -6.05
CA LYS A 663 -8.62 -40.89 -6.38
C LYS A 663 -8.54 -40.57 -7.86
N ASP A 664 -7.97 -39.41 -8.19
CA ASP A 664 -7.72 -38.95 -9.56
C ASP A 664 -9.00 -38.51 -10.30
N ASP A 665 -10.06 -38.11 -9.57
CA ASP A 665 -11.24 -37.46 -10.17
C ASP A 665 -10.82 -36.18 -10.91
N GLU A 666 -11.35 -35.99 -12.12
CA GLU A 666 -11.07 -34.84 -12.97
C GLU A 666 -12.33 -33.96 -13.08
N VAL A 667 -12.18 -32.67 -12.83
CA VAL A 667 -13.21 -31.66 -13.07
C VAL A 667 -12.70 -30.71 -14.15
N GLU A 668 -13.44 -30.61 -15.25
CA GLU A 668 -13.23 -29.62 -16.29
C GLU A 668 -14.38 -28.63 -16.29
N ILE A 669 -14.07 -27.33 -16.21
CA ILE A 669 -15.04 -26.24 -16.26
C ILE A 669 -14.68 -25.38 -17.47
N ARG A 670 -15.66 -25.12 -18.32
CA ARG A 670 -15.53 -24.30 -19.53
C ARG A 670 -16.50 -23.13 -19.44
N TRP A 671 -15.98 -22.00 -19.00
CA TRP A 671 -16.69 -20.73 -19.07
C TRP A 671 -16.58 -20.14 -20.48
N PRO A 672 -17.68 -19.61 -21.03
CA PRO A 672 -17.59 -18.71 -22.18
C PRO A 672 -16.67 -17.53 -21.84
N CYS A 673 -15.62 -17.35 -22.63
CA CYS A 673 -14.65 -16.28 -22.45
C CYS A 673 -14.63 -15.41 -23.71
N THR A 674 -15.09 -14.17 -23.56
CA THR A 674 -15.27 -13.20 -24.65
C THR A 674 -14.45 -11.94 -24.40
N LEU A 675 -14.26 -11.16 -25.47
CA LEU A 675 -13.81 -9.78 -25.33
C LEU A 675 -14.96 -8.93 -24.79
N ARG A 676 -14.64 -7.97 -23.92
CA ARG A 676 -15.63 -7.00 -23.42
C ARG A 676 -15.03 -5.61 -23.28
N TYR A 677 -15.91 -4.62 -23.37
CA TYR A 677 -15.62 -3.25 -22.96
C TYR A 677 -16.08 -3.04 -21.51
N GLU A 678 -15.20 -2.47 -20.68
CA GLU A 678 -15.59 -1.97 -19.35
C GLU A 678 -15.53 -0.44 -19.35
N VAL A 679 -16.67 0.20 -19.06
CA VAL A 679 -16.82 1.65 -19.09
C VAL A 679 -16.31 2.26 -17.78
N ALA A 680 -15.65 3.41 -17.87
CA ALA A 680 -15.22 4.15 -16.69
C ALA A 680 -16.43 4.68 -15.89
N PRO A 681 -16.37 4.65 -14.54
CA PRO A 681 -17.54 4.96 -13.70
C PRO A 681 -18.02 6.43 -13.81
N ASP A 682 -17.13 7.37 -14.14
CA ASP A 682 -17.41 8.80 -14.26
C ASP A 682 -17.71 9.30 -15.68
N ARG A 683 -17.24 8.60 -16.72
CA ARG A 683 -17.41 9.03 -18.12
C ARG A 683 -17.79 7.86 -19.01
N ALA A 684 -19.05 7.84 -19.44
CA ALA A 684 -19.62 6.76 -20.26
C ALA A 684 -18.93 6.55 -21.62
N ASN A 685 -18.18 7.53 -22.11
CA ASN A 685 -17.43 7.45 -23.35
C ASN A 685 -15.96 7.04 -23.16
N TYR A 686 -15.50 6.75 -21.94
CA TYR A 686 -14.17 6.19 -21.68
C TYR A 686 -14.33 4.72 -21.31
N PHE A 687 -13.50 3.86 -21.87
CA PHE A 687 -13.59 2.42 -21.63
C PHE A 687 -12.23 1.73 -21.76
N THR A 688 -12.14 0.52 -21.23
CA THR A 688 -11.01 -0.39 -21.39
C THR A 688 -11.48 -1.67 -22.09
N VAL A 689 -10.55 -2.43 -22.65
CA VAL A 689 -10.83 -3.73 -23.28
C VAL A 689 -10.28 -4.83 -22.39
N PHE A 690 -11.07 -5.87 -22.19
CA PHE A 690 -10.65 -7.06 -21.46
C PHE A 690 -10.93 -8.33 -22.26
N PHE A 691 -10.11 -9.35 -22.02
CA PHE A 691 -10.37 -10.73 -22.40
C PHE A 691 -10.25 -11.63 -21.16
N GLY A 692 -11.39 -12.16 -20.68
CA GLY A 692 -11.43 -12.88 -19.40
C GLY A 692 -10.91 -12.00 -18.23
N PRO A 693 -9.97 -12.48 -17.40
CA PRO A 693 -9.42 -11.68 -16.30
C PRO A 693 -8.42 -10.60 -16.74
N TYR A 694 -7.94 -10.66 -17.99
CA TYR A 694 -6.86 -9.84 -18.50
C TYR A 694 -7.37 -8.54 -19.09
N ILE A 695 -6.87 -7.41 -18.61
CA ILE A 695 -7.00 -6.11 -19.26
C ILE A 695 -6.02 -6.07 -20.43
N LEU A 696 -6.48 -5.55 -21.56
CA LEU A 696 -5.66 -5.43 -22.76
C LEU A 696 -5.16 -3.98 -22.91
N ALA A 697 -3.88 -3.86 -23.24
CA ALA A 697 -3.21 -2.63 -23.61
C ALA A 697 -3.02 -2.56 -25.13
N ALA A 698 -3.44 -1.44 -25.72
CA ALA A 698 -3.17 -1.11 -27.11
C ALA A 698 -1.70 -0.69 -27.25
N LEU A 699 -0.93 -1.36 -28.11
CA LEU A 699 0.44 -0.96 -28.43
C LEU A 699 0.40 0.16 -29.46
N THR A 700 0.74 1.37 -29.04
CA THR A 700 0.60 2.57 -29.86
C THR A 700 1.47 3.72 -29.38
N GLU A 701 1.98 4.49 -30.34
CA GLU A 701 2.77 5.70 -30.12
C GLU A 701 1.92 6.98 -30.13
N GLN A 702 0.58 6.85 -30.22
CA GLN A 702 -0.34 7.97 -30.26
C GLN A 702 -0.29 8.78 -28.96
N GLU A 703 0.00 10.08 -29.06
CA GLU A 703 0.04 11.00 -27.92
C GLU A 703 -1.35 11.32 -27.38
N GLU A 704 -2.34 11.32 -28.26
CA GLU A 704 -3.74 11.51 -27.88
C GLU A 704 -4.41 10.18 -27.57
N ARG A 705 -5.48 10.24 -26.78
CA ARG A 705 -6.24 9.04 -26.43
C ARG A 705 -6.86 8.41 -27.67
N MET A 706 -6.63 7.11 -27.86
CA MET A 706 -7.17 6.37 -28.99
C MET A 706 -8.70 6.40 -28.99
N MET A 707 -9.26 6.77 -30.15
CA MET A 707 -10.70 6.75 -30.42
C MET A 707 -11.06 5.46 -31.14
N LEU A 708 -12.13 4.78 -30.71
CA LEU A 708 -12.69 3.59 -31.38
C LEU A 708 -14.22 3.68 -31.41
N HIS A 709 -14.86 3.06 -32.39
CA HIS A 709 -16.32 2.96 -32.46
C HIS A 709 -16.94 2.25 -31.23
N ALA A 710 -16.26 1.20 -30.74
CA ALA A 710 -16.64 0.43 -29.56
C ALA A 710 -18.11 -0.04 -29.58
N GLY A 711 -18.41 -0.93 -30.53
CA GLY A 711 -19.73 -1.55 -30.70
C GLY A 711 -19.84 -2.84 -29.89
N ASN A 712 -19.28 -3.92 -30.44
CA ASN A 712 -19.20 -5.23 -29.81
C ASN A 712 -17.74 -5.69 -29.86
N ALA A 713 -17.13 -5.96 -28.70
CA ALA A 713 -15.70 -6.23 -28.64
C ALA A 713 -15.29 -7.54 -29.35
N ASP A 714 -16.14 -8.57 -29.42
CA ASP A 714 -15.82 -9.78 -30.19
C ASP A 714 -15.89 -9.55 -31.72
N GLU A 715 -16.72 -8.60 -32.16
CA GLU A 715 -16.83 -8.22 -33.57
C GLU A 715 -15.72 -7.24 -33.98
N ASP A 716 -15.39 -6.31 -33.09
CA ASP A 716 -14.44 -5.21 -33.32
C ASP A 716 -12.97 -5.69 -33.36
N PHE A 717 -12.67 -6.89 -32.87
CA PHE A 717 -11.33 -7.45 -32.78
C PHE A 717 -11.22 -8.83 -33.44
N GLU A 718 -10.00 -9.22 -33.78
CA GLU A 718 -9.65 -10.58 -34.18
C GLU A 718 -8.45 -11.09 -33.42
N ARG A 719 -8.41 -12.38 -33.10
CA ARG A 719 -7.24 -12.99 -32.48
C ARG A 719 -6.06 -13.02 -33.44
N GLU A 720 -4.89 -12.69 -32.93
CA GLU A 720 -3.64 -12.78 -33.66
C GLU A 720 -3.15 -14.25 -33.64
N ALA A 721 -3.11 -14.90 -34.80
CA ALA A 721 -2.79 -16.33 -34.92
C ALA A 721 -1.37 -16.68 -34.44
N SER A 722 -0.46 -15.70 -34.42
CA SER A 722 0.96 -15.88 -34.10
C SER A 722 1.30 -15.68 -32.62
N ARG A 723 0.38 -15.16 -31.80
CA ARG A 723 0.66 -14.80 -30.39
C ARG A 723 -0.52 -15.15 -29.47
N PRO A 724 -0.31 -16.00 -28.45
CA PRO A 724 -1.30 -16.26 -27.40
C PRO A 724 -1.81 -14.96 -26.78
N LEU A 725 -3.12 -14.86 -26.57
CA LEU A 725 -3.80 -13.71 -25.95
C LEU A 725 -3.62 -12.34 -26.63
N ALA A 726 -3.20 -12.28 -27.89
CA ALA A 726 -3.11 -11.02 -28.63
C ALA A 726 -4.29 -10.83 -29.59
N PHE A 727 -4.75 -9.58 -29.72
CA PHE A 727 -5.94 -9.21 -30.49
C PHE A 727 -5.66 -8.00 -31.37
N ARG A 728 -6.06 -8.04 -32.63
CA ARG A 728 -5.93 -6.93 -33.56
C ARG A 728 -7.28 -6.23 -33.70
N CYS A 729 -7.32 -4.93 -33.46
CA CYS A 729 -8.51 -4.13 -33.70
C CYS A 729 -8.78 -4.04 -35.21
N ARG A 730 -9.99 -4.40 -35.66
CA ARG A 730 -10.35 -4.40 -37.09
C ARG A 730 -10.44 -3.00 -37.68
N GLU A 731 -10.82 -2.01 -36.87
CA GLU A 731 -11.02 -0.63 -37.31
C GLU A 731 -9.70 0.03 -37.74
N ASN A 732 -8.64 -0.15 -36.96
CA ASN A 732 -7.38 0.57 -37.14
C ASN A 732 -6.13 -0.32 -37.20
N GLY A 733 -6.26 -1.63 -37.05
CA GLY A 733 -5.17 -2.60 -37.11
C GLY A 733 -4.24 -2.64 -35.89
N CYS A 734 -4.51 -1.84 -34.84
CA CYS A 734 -3.68 -1.78 -33.63
C CYS A 734 -3.72 -3.12 -32.88
N LEU A 735 -2.56 -3.50 -32.31
CA LEU A 735 -2.40 -4.72 -31.54
C LEU A 735 -2.68 -4.46 -30.06
N PHE A 736 -3.53 -5.29 -29.48
CA PHE A 736 -3.91 -5.31 -28.09
C PHE A 736 -3.37 -6.58 -27.44
N ILE A 737 -2.65 -6.44 -26.34
CA ILE A 737 -2.07 -7.57 -25.59
C ILE A 737 -2.37 -7.41 -24.09
N PRO A 738 -2.34 -8.48 -23.29
CA PRO A 738 -2.49 -8.37 -21.85
C PRO A 738 -1.45 -7.41 -21.27
N LEU A 739 -1.87 -6.54 -20.35
CA LEU A 739 -1.03 -5.46 -19.83
C LEU A 739 0.26 -5.98 -19.16
N GLU A 740 0.23 -7.17 -18.56
CA GLU A 740 1.39 -7.81 -17.95
C GLU A 740 2.45 -8.22 -18.96
N LYS A 741 2.04 -8.47 -20.21
CA LYS A 741 2.93 -8.81 -21.33
C LYS A 741 3.58 -7.57 -21.96
N VAL A 742 3.14 -6.36 -21.63
CA VAL A 742 3.81 -5.11 -22.02
C VAL A 742 5.07 -4.93 -21.19
N TRP A 743 6.22 -4.70 -21.83
CA TRP A 743 7.49 -4.50 -21.14
C TRP A 743 8.02 -3.09 -21.32
N LYS A 744 8.44 -2.73 -22.53
CA LYS A 744 9.07 -1.43 -22.88
C LYS A 744 8.34 -0.69 -23.98
N GLU A 745 7.29 -1.30 -24.53
CA GLU A 745 6.46 -0.74 -25.57
C GLU A 745 5.63 0.44 -25.03
N GLU A 746 5.36 1.40 -25.92
CA GLU A 746 4.40 2.47 -25.66
C GLU A 746 2.97 1.90 -25.76
N TYR A 747 2.12 2.26 -24.78
CA TYR A 747 0.79 1.69 -24.69
C TYR A 747 -0.30 2.67 -24.23
N GLN A 748 -1.55 2.27 -24.46
CA GLN A 748 -2.74 2.87 -23.85
C GLN A 748 -3.67 1.77 -23.31
N VAL A 749 -4.25 1.98 -22.14
CA VAL A 749 -5.21 1.05 -21.51
C VAL A 749 -6.65 1.54 -21.66
N TYR A 750 -6.86 2.84 -21.51
CA TYR A 750 -8.17 3.49 -21.60
C TYR A 750 -8.33 4.17 -22.96
N MET A 751 -9.35 3.79 -23.69
CA MET A 751 -9.75 4.36 -24.97
C MET A 751 -10.96 5.27 -24.80
N LYS A 752 -11.32 5.99 -25.86
CA LYS A 752 -12.50 6.84 -25.91
C LYS A 752 -13.41 6.44 -27.07
N LYS A 753 -14.72 6.45 -26.83
CA LYS A 753 -15.71 6.12 -27.85
C LYS A 753 -15.86 7.28 -28.85
N GLY A 754 -15.71 6.94 -30.13
CA GLY A 754 -15.77 7.81 -31.32
C GLY A 754 -17.09 8.51 -31.55
#